data_AF-A0A7L7MC40-F1
#
_entry.id   AF-A0A7L7MC40-F1
#
_cell.length_a   1.000
_cell.length_b   1.000
_cell.length_c   1.000
_cell.angle_alpha   90.00
_cell.angle_beta   90.00
_cell.angle_gamma   90.00
#
_symmetry.space_group_name_H-M   'P 1'
#
loop_
_entity.id
_entity.type
_entity.pdbx_description
1 polymer ?
#
loop_
_entity_poly.entity_id
_entity_poly.type
_entity_poly.pdbx_seq_one_letter_code
_entity_poly.pdbx_strand_id
1 'polypeptide(L)'
;MPENAAEVTAAGIARLAGVGRAAVSNWRRRHPDFPQPVGGTDASPSFSLPEVEKWLRDQGKLAEVPLRERVWQQLASHPGGTADALRLAGAVLLLAAERPEEWRALSREPDRTLPTRLAEAAAEVFTQRFGGPPPAAPATAVTAPAAPGAAAHAPAAPAAAALAPEAPDPAALAAAVPLVRAAGRLAAELGPRQAYEFLLGRHLDTNPRQYTLTPPGLAELMAALALPGTARPGAPPVQAFTVLDPACGTGALLRAAGDCGTLLGQEADPALAALTAVRLALRTRAEVRVRAGDSLRADAFPGLAADAVLCHPPFNERNWGHDELTYDPRWEYGLPARTESELAWVQHALAHARPGGTVVVLMPPAAASRRSGRRVRADLLRRGALRAVVALPAGSAPPYGIPLHLWVLRRPDPAGAAGAVPPSPHLLLVDAAGLLPEGHGGHGGHGGREALPRQLLRDAVLEAWESFDRHGTTEARPGVARAVPVIELLDDDVDLAPARHLPPPATDDGPELTSLRERLAATLRHTAEITPAPGVPVSGAPAPGTPVSGAPAPGTPVSGAPGARRPTTTVGELARAGALLMRPGGPGAVPGGDGPAVLTEHDVVAGTGPTGTLPAGAPEDPVLTEEGDVVVPVLGRGAVARVVDRETAGAALGRNLWLLRPDPAVLDPWFLAGFLRGTANTRRASSYASTTGRLDVRRLQVPRMPLSDQLRYGARFRELAGFESALREAVALGEQLVRGLHDGLTDGRLSP
;
A
#
# COMPACT_ATOMS: atom_id res chain seq x y z
N MET A 1 -23.13 -40.02 8.65
CA MET A 1 -22.63 -38.65 8.42
C MET A 1 -21.12 -38.75 8.30
N PRO A 2 -20.52 -38.85 7.09
CA PRO A 2 -19.07 -38.90 7.00
C PRO A 2 -18.48 -37.50 7.19
N GLU A 3 -17.22 -37.50 7.62
CA GLU A 3 -16.45 -36.43 8.25
C GLU A 3 -16.18 -35.20 7.35
N ASN A 4 -15.89 -34.06 7.97
CA ASN A 4 -15.38 -32.83 7.34
C ASN A 4 -14.12 -33.14 6.50
N ALA A 5 -14.27 -33.39 5.20
CA ALA A 5 -13.15 -33.53 4.28
C ALA A 5 -12.60 -32.14 3.94
N ALA A 6 -11.29 -31.94 4.10
CA ALA A 6 -10.63 -30.67 3.74
C ALA A 6 -10.80 -30.37 2.24
N GLU A 7 -11.15 -29.13 1.90
CA GLU A 7 -11.35 -28.70 0.51
C GLU A 7 -10.14 -27.91 -0.03
N VAL A 8 -9.84 -28.08 -1.32
CA VAL A 8 -8.73 -27.39 -2.01
C VAL A 8 -9.20 -26.74 -3.31
N THR A 9 -8.78 -25.50 -3.57
CA THR A 9 -9.10 -24.81 -4.83
C THR A 9 -8.17 -25.23 -5.96
N ALA A 10 -8.54 -24.98 -7.23
CA ALA A 10 -7.64 -25.21 -8.38
C ALA A 10 -6.26 -24.54 -8.22
N ALA A 11 -6.19 -23.41 -7.52
CA ALA A 11 -4.95 -22.74 -7.13
C ALA A 11 -4.13 -23.57 -6.13
N GLY A 12 -4.80 -24.18 -5.15
CA GLY A 12 -4.19 -25.12 -4.21
C GLY A 12 -3.67 -26.36 -4.93
N ILE A 13 -4.45 -26.94 -5.85
CA ILE A 13 -4.07 -28.11 -6.66
C ILE A 13 -2.84 -27.83 -7.53
N ALA A 14 -2.76 -26.64 -8.13
CA ALA A 14 -1.62 -26.24 -8.95
C ALA A 14 -0.34 -26.16 -8.11
N ARG A 15 -0.45 -25.58 -6.92
CA ARG A 15 0.63 -25.54 -5.94
C ARG A 15 1.02 -26.92 -5.45
N LEU A 16 0.04 -27.80 -5.18
CA LEU A 16 0.31 -29.17 -4.73
C LEU A 16 1.12 -29.96 -5.76
N ALA A 17 0.90 -29.72 -7.04
CA ALA A 17 1.57 -30.40 -8.13
C ALA A 17 2.80 -29.66 -8.69
N GLY A 18 3.19 -28.51 -8.10
CA GLY A 18 4.34 -27.73 -8.55
C GLY A 18 4.21 -27.12 -9.94
N VAL A 19 2.98 -26.87 -10.40
CA VAL A 19 2.67 -26.36 -11.75
C VAL A 19 1.86 -25.07 -11.70
N GLY A 20 1.76 -24.38 -12.84
CA GLY A 20 0.82 -23.26 -12.97
C GLY A 20 -0.65 -23.72 -12.98
N ARG A 21 -1.58 -22.82 -12.60
CA ARG A 21 -3.04 -23.10 -12.62
C ARG A 21 -3.56 -23.55 -13.99
N ALA A 22 -2.89 -23.14 -15.07
CA ALA A 22 -3.20 -23.56 -16.43
C ALA A 22 -3.06 -25.08 -16.64
N ALA A 23 -2.09 -25.72 -15.98
CA ALA A 23 -1.91 -27.17 -16.03
C ALA A 23 -3.09 -27.90 -15.37
N VAL A 24 -3.56 -27.42 -14.22
CA VAL A 24 -4.75 -27.97 -13.53
C VAL A 24 -6.01 -27.80 -14.38
N SER A 25 -6.18 -26.63 -15.00
CA SER A 25 -7.30 -26.41 -15.91
C SER A 25 -7.22 -27.29 -17.17
N ASN A 26 -6.02 -27.64 -17.63
CA ASN A 26 -5.81 -28.57 -18.73
C ASN A 26 -6.13 -30.01 -18.30
N TRP A 27 -5.75 -30.39 -17.07
CA TRP A 27 -6.07 -31.71 -16.51
C TRP A 27 -7.57 -31.95 -16.41
N ARG A 28 -8.31 -31.00 -15.85
CA ARG A 28 -9.77 -31.04 -15.77
C ARG A 28 -10.47 -31.24 -17.11
N ARG A 29 -9.84 -30.81 -18.22
CA ARG A 29 -10.41 -30.89 -19.57
C ARG A 29 -10.03 -32.19 -20.28
N ARG A 30 -8.82 -32.69 -20.06
CA ARG A 30 -8.25 -33.85 -20.77
C ARG A 30 -8.38 -35.16 -20.02
N HIS A 31 -8.71 -35.12 -18.72
CA HIS A 31 -8.84 -36.29 -17.88
C HIS A 31 -10.28 -36.35 -17.32
N PRO A 32 -11.14 -37.22 -17.88
CA PRO A 32 -12.54 -37.36 -17.45
C PRO A 32 -12.66 -37.91 -16.02
N ASP A 33 -11.61 -38.57 -15.54
CA ASP A 33 -11.43 -39.13 -14.21
C ASP A 33 -10.93 -38.12 -13.17
N PHE A 34 -10.68 -36.86 -13.56
CA PHE A 34 -10.30 -35.80 -12.61
C PHE A 34 -11.42 -35.54 -11.59
N PRO A 35 -11.12 -35.37 -10.28
CA PRO A 35 -12.13 -35.21 -9.25
C PRO A 35 -13.12 -34.08 -9.51
N GLN A 36 -14.40 -34.36 -9.24
CA GLN A 36 -15.46 -33.38 -9.41
C GLN A 36 -15.41 -32.35 -8.27
N PRO A 37 -15.81 -31.10 -8.53
CA PRO A 37 -15.86 -30.08 -7.49
C PRO A 37 -16.91 -30.46 -6.43
N VAL A 38 -16.51 -30.38 -5.16
CA VAL A 38 -17.37 -30.64 -3.99
C VAL A 38 -17.96 -29.35 -3.40
N GLY A 39 -17.44 -28.18 -3.82
CA GLY A 39 -17.92 -26.87 -3.38
C GLY A 39 -17.31 -25.71 -4.18
N GLY A 40 -17.36 -24.51 -3.60
CA GLY A 40 -16.81 -23.29 -4.19
C GLY A 40 -17.73 -22.62 -5.22
N THR A 41 -17.15 -21.73 -6.04
CA THR A 41 -17.87 -21.01 -7.10
C THR A 41 -17.41 -21.49 -8.48
N ASP A 42 -18.21 -21.30 -9.53
CA ASP A 42 -17.81 -21.70 -10.90
C ASP A 42 -16.48 -21.07 -11.37
N ALA A 43 -16.08 -19.94 -10.79
CA ALA A 43 -14.80 -19.27 -11.06
C ALA A 43 -13.63 -19.80 -10.21
N SER A 44 -13.92 -20.35 -9.03
CA SER A 44 -12.93 -20.96 -8.14
C SER A 44 -13.55 -22.20 -7.48
N PRO A 45 -13.68 -23.30 -8.25
CA PRO A 45 -14.22 -24.54 -7.71
C PRO A 45 -13.29 -25.07 -6.61
N SER A 46 -13.90 -25.58 -5.54
CA SER A 46 -13.19 -26.35 -4.52
C SER A 46 -13.45 -27.84 -4.74
N PHE A 47 -12.41 -28.62 -4.48
CA PHE A 47 -12.37 -30.05 -4.71
C PHE A 47 -12.03 -30.74 -3.39
N SER A 48 -12.45 -31.99 -3.24
CA SER A 48 -12.03 -32.82 -2.12
C SER A 48 -10.51 -33.00 -2.17
N LEU A 49 -9.80 -32.48 -1.16
CA LEU A 49 -8.34 -32.60 -1.09
C LEU A 49 -7.89 -34.08 -1.14
N PRO A 50 -8.50 -35.02 -0.41
CA PRO A 50 -8.14 -36.44 -0.50
C PRO A 50 -8.29 -37.04 -1.91
N GLU A 51 -9.35 -36.68 -2.63
CA GLU A 51 -9.60 -37.19 -3.98
C GLU A 51 -8.62 -36.60 -5.00
N VAL A 52 -8.31 -35.31 -4.88
CA VAL A 52 -7.33 -34.66 -5.75
C VAL A 52 -5.92 -35.13 -5.51
N GLU A 53 -5.50 -35.31 -4.27
CA GLU A 53 -4.18 -35.87 -4.00
C GLU A 53 -4.05 -37.31 -4.48
N LYS A 54 -5.11 -38.11 -4.35
CA LYS A 54 -5.15 -39.47 -4.90
C LYS A 54 -5.01 -39.44 -6.43
N TRP A 55 -5.80 -38.61 -7.11
CA TRP A 55 -5.74 -38.47 -8.57
C TRP A 55 -4.37 -37.98 -9.05
N LEU A 56 -3.78 -36.98 -8.38
CA LEU A 56 -2.45 -36.46 -8.73
C LEU A 56 -1.34 -37.50 -8.52
N ARG A 57 -1.45 -38.35 -7.48
CA ARG A 57 -0.53 -39.49 -7.26
C ARG A 57 -0.69 -40.56 -8.34
N ASP A 58 -1.92 -40.95 -8.64
CA ASP A 58 -2.23 -41.99 -9.64
C ASP A 58 -1.76 -41.57 -11.05
N GLN A 59 -1.75 -40.27 -11.35
CA GLN A 59 -1.30 -39.72 -12.63
C GLN A 59 0.20 -39.37 -12.66
N GLY A 60 0.95 -39.61 -11.58
CA GLY A 60 2.37 -39.21 -11.45
C GLY A 60 2.61 -37.70 -11.54
N LYS A 61 1.57 -36.89 -11.32
CA LYS A 61 1.56 -35.42 -11.47
C LYS A 61 1.70 -34.67 -10.16
N LEU A 62 1.58 -35.37 -9.04
CA LEU A 62 2.08 -34.86 -7.78
C LEU A 62 3.61 -34.95 -7.80
N ALA A 63 4.27 -34.02 -8.48
CA ALA A 63 5.63 -33.66 -8.08
C ALA A 63 5.52 -33.16 -6.65
N GLU A 64 6.49 -33.48 -5.78
CA GLU A 64 6.46 -33.00 -4.39
C GLU A 64 6.12 -31.50 -4.38
N VAL A 65 5.09 -31.11 -3.61
CA VAL A 65 4.69 -29.71 -3.42
C VAL A 65 5.97 -28.85 -3.29
N PRO A 66 6.15 -27.75 -4.06
CA PRO A 66 7.37 -26.95 -4.03
C PRO A 66 7.72 -26.60 -2.60
N LEU A 67 9.00 -26.71 -2.25
CA LEU A 67 9.45 -26.62 -0.86
C LEU A 67 8.94 -25.33 -0.18
N ARG A 68 8.99 -24.20 -0.88
CA ARG A 68 8.43 -22.91 -0.44
C ARG A 68 6.96 -22.98 -0.02
N GLU A 69 6.12 -23.71 -0.76
CA GLU A 69 4.69 -23.83 -0.46
C GLU A 69 4.42 -24.86 0.64
N ARG A 70 5.23 -25.92 0.75
CA ARG A 70 5.16 -26.84 1.89
C ARG A 70 5.49 -26.14 3.19
N VAL A 71 6.59 -25.38 3.21
CA VAL A 71 7.03 -24.62 4.38
C VAL A 71 5.95 -23.62 4.77
N TRP A 72 5.38 -22.89 3.80
CA TRP A 72 4.28 -21.97 4.08
C TRP A 72 3.04 -22.67 4.63
N GLN A 73 2.63 -23.82 4.07
CA GLN A 73 1.49 -24.59 4.57
C GLN A 73 1.71 -25.02 6.02
N GLN A 74 2.90 -25.51 6.35
CA GLN A 74 3.26 -25.90 7.72
C GLN A 74 3.25 -24.71 8.69
N LEU A 75 3.71 -23.53 8.26
CA LEU A 75 3.63 -22.30 9.07
C LEU A 75 2.17 -21.88 9.29
N ALA A 76 1.37 -21.86 8.22
CA ALA A 76 -0.02 -21.42 8.27
C ALA A 76 -0.91 -22.36 9.11
N SER A 77 -0.58 -23.66 9.16
CA SER A 77 -1.29 -24.66 9.97
C SER A 77 -0.70 -24.88 11.36
N HIS A 78 0.29 -24.10 11.78
CA HIS A 78 0.95 -24.31 13.07
C HIS A 78 -0.01 -24.03 14.24
N PRO A 79 -0.08 -24.88 15.29
CA PRO A 79 -1.03 -24.72 16.39
C PRO A 79 -0.89 -23.41 17.19
N GLY A 80 0.34 -22.89 17.32
CA GLY A 80 0.61 -21.57 17.93
C GLY A 80 0.32 -20.38 17.02
N GLY A 81 -0.20 -20.62 15.81
CA GLY A 81 -0.39 -19.60 14.79
C GLY A 81 0.88 -19.31 13.98
N THR A 82 0.72 -18.51 12.93
CA THR A 82 1.76 -18.28 11.91
C THR A 82 2.94 -17.47 12.45
N ALA A 83 2.71 -16.51 13.35
CA ALA A 83 3.78 -15.69 13.91
C ALA A 83 4.75 -16.52 14.79
N ASP A 84 4.22 -17.40 15.64
CA ASP A 84 5.03 -18.33 16.44
C ASP A 84 5.83 -19.27 15.54
N ALA A 85 5.20 -19.82 14.51
CA ALA A 85 5.84 -20.69 13.56
C ALA A 85 6.99 -19.98 12.81
N LEU A 86 6.78 -18.72 12.42
CA LEU A 86 7.81 -17.88 11.81
C LEU A 86 8.95 -17.56 12.77
N ARG A 87 8.69 -17.39 14.06
CA ARG A 87 9.73 -17.24 15.09
C ARG A 87 10.61 -18.48 15.16
N LEU A 88 10.01 -19.68 15.18
CA LEU A 88 10.72 -20.95 15.18
C LEU A 88 11.56 -21.14 13.91
N ALA A 89 10.97 -20.90 12.73
CA ALA A 89 11.69 -20.95 11.47
C ALA A 89 12.82 -19.91 11.43
N GLY A 90 12.57 -18.70 11.92
CA GLY A 90 13.55 -17.62 12.01
C GLY A 90 14.76 -17.97 12.85
N ALA A 91 14.57 -18.64 13.99
CA ALA A 91 15.68 -19.10 14.84
C ALA A 91 16.62 -20.07 14.11
N VAL A 92 16.05 -21.01 13.34
CA VAL A 92 16.81 -21.96 12.52
C VAL A 92 17.57 -21.25 11.42
N LEU A 93 16.91 -20.32 10.72
CA LEU A 93 17.52 -19.56 9.65
C LEU A 93 18.66 -18.67 10.16
N LEU A 94 18.49 -18.06 11.33
CA LEU A 94 19.54 -17.27 11.98
C LEU A 94 20.73 -18.14 12.38
N LEU A 95 20.50 -19.31 12.98
CA LEU A 95 21.57 -20.27 13.28
C LEU A 95 22.29 -20.74 12.01
N ALA A 96 21.55 -21.04 10.94
CA ALA A 96 22.13 -21.43 9.66
C ALA A 96 22.98 -20.32 9.01
N ALA A 97 22.65 -19.05 9.28
CA ALA A 97 23.42 -17.89 8.81
C ALA A 97 24.68 -17.64 9.65
N GLU A 98 24.57 -17.71 10.98
CA GLU A 98 25.66 -17.36 11.91
C GLU A 98 26.64 -18.53 12.13
N ARG A 99 26.14 -19.77 12.16
CA ARG A 99 26.94 -20.98 12.45
C ARG A 99 26.61 -22.10 11.46
N PRO A 100 27.00 -21.95 10.18
CA PRO A 100 26.61 -22.87 9.11
C PRO A 100 27.15 -24.30 9.28
N GLU A 101 28.32 -24.47 9.93
CA GLU A 101 28.89 -25.79 10.23
C GLU A 101 28.09 -26.51 11.31
N GLU A 102 27.72 -25.79 12.38
CA GLU A 102 26.92 -26.32 13.48
C GLU A 102 25.52 -26.69 13.00
N TRP A 103 24.88 -25.84 12.18
CA TRP A 103 23.62 -26.17 11.53
C TRP A 103 23.73 -27.43 10.65
N ARG A 104 24.82 -27.59 9.89
CA ARG A 104 25.04 -28.80 9.08
C ARG A 104 25.14 -30.06 9.95
N ALA A 105 25.77 -30.00 11.11
CA ALA A 105 25.81 -31.11 12.06
C ALA A 105 24.40 -31.40 12.61
N LEU A 106 23.72 -30.38 13.14
CA LEU A 106 22.37 -30.50 13.71
C LEU A 106 21.33 -31.00 12.70
N SER A 107 21.40 -30.58 11.45
CA SER A 107 20.47 -31.02 10.41
C SER A 107 20.47 -32.53 10.16
N ARG A 108 21.54 -33.24 10.57
CA ARG A 108 21.69 -34.70 10.46
C ARG A 108 21.31 -35.45 11.75
N GLU A 109 21.06 -34.74 12.85
CA GLU A 109 20.63 -35.36 14.10
C GLU A 109 19.25 -36.01 13.98
N PRO A 110 18.96 -37.10 14.73
CA PRO A 110 17.62 -37.67 14.84
C PRO A 110 16.57 -36.68 15.38
N ASP A 111 15.31 -36.83 14.95
CA ASP A 111 14.18 -35.97 15.36
C ASP A 111 13.98 -35.89 16.88
N ARG A 112 14.35 -36.94 17.62
CA ARG A 112 14.26 -36.99 19.09
C ARG A 112 15.31 -36.15 19.82
N THR A 113 16.48 -35.94 19.22
CA THR A 113 17.60 -35.19 19.84
C THR A 113 17.73 -33.78 19.28
N LEU A 114 17.24 -33.56 18.05
CA LEU A 114 17.30 -32.27 17.38
C LEU A 114 16.73 -31.11 18.21
N PRO A 115 15.53 -31.19 18.82
CA PRO A 115 14.93 -30.04 19.52
C PRO A 115 15.79 -29.49 20.65
N THR A 116 16.33 -30.37 21.52
CA THR A 116 17.14 -29.95 22.66
C THR A 116 18.46 -29.33 22.21
N ARG A 117 19.19 -29.99 21.29
CA ARG A 117 20.47 -29.47 20.79
C ARG A 117 20.30 -28.18 19.98
N LEU A 118 19.20 -28.08 19.22
CA LEU A 118 18.87 -26.87 18.48
C LEU A 118 18.51 -25.71 19.42
N ALA A 119 17.79 -25.97 20.51
CA ALA A 119 17.48 -24.94 21.52
C ALA A 119 18.76 -24.38 22.15
N GLU A 120 19.70 -25.25 22.53
CA GLU A 120 21.00 -24.86 23.08
C GLU A 120 21.81 -23.99 22.10
N ALA A 121 21.97 -24.46 20.85
CA ALA A 121 22.68 -23.70 19.83
C ALA A 121 22.00 -22.37 19.47
N ALA A 122 20.66 -22.36 19.40
CA ALA A 122 19.89 -21.14 19.17
C ALA A 122 20.03 -20.16 20.34
N ALA A 123 20.04 -20.62 21.59
CA ALA A 123 20.20 -19.77 22.76
C ALA A 123 21.54 -19.02 22.76
N GLU A 124 22.63 -19.68 22.36
CA GLU A 124 23.93 -19.02 22.21
C GLU A 124 23.90 -17.92 21.14
N VAL A 125 23.35 -18.22 19.95
CA VAL A 125 23.23 -17.25 18.86
C VAL A 125 22.33 -16.08 19.25
N PHE A 126 21.20 -16.34 19.91
CA PHE A 126 20.27 -15.31 20.35
C PHE A 126 20.90 -14.41 21.42
N THR A 127 21.58 -14.99 22.40
CA THR A 127 22.31 -14.23 23.43
C THR A 127 23.37 -13.33 22.81
N GLN A 128 24.12 -13.85 21.83
CA GLN A 128 25.15 -13.08 21.11
C GLN A 128 24.56 -11.96 20.25
N ARG A 129 23.45 -12.20 19.55
CA ARG A 129 22.87 -11.25 18.59
C ARG A 129 21.94 -10.21 19.23
N PHE A 130 21.23 -10.56 20.30
CA PHE A 130 20.17 -9.71 20.89
C PHE A 130 20.46 -9.27 22.34
N GLY A 131 21.53 -9.78 22.95
CA GLY A 131 21.86 -9.62 24.36
C GLY A 131 21.21 -10.69 25.26
N GLY A 132 21.73 -10.85 26.48
CA GLY A 132 21.13 -11.73 27.49
C GLY A 132 19.90 -11.10 28.16
N PRO A 133 19.10 -11.90 28.90
CA PRO A 133 18.01 -11.36 29.71
C PRO A 133 18.55 -10.34 30.74
N PRO A 134 17.80 -9.27 31.06
CA PRO A 134 18.23 -8.33 32.09
C PRO A 134 18.44 -9.06 33.42
N PRO A 135 19.44 -8.70 34.24
CA PRO A 135 19.59 -9.27 35.57
C PRO A 135 18.31 -9.02 36.37
N ALA A 136 17.79 -10.07 37.01
CA ALA A 136 16.62 -9.96 37.87
C ALA A 136 16.88 -8.89 38.94
N ALA A 137 16.07 -7.82 38.94
CA ALA A 137 16.14 -6.81 39.99
C ALA A 137 15.91 -7.48 41.36
N PRO A 138 16.69 -7.14 42.40
CA PRO A 138 16.49 -7.72 43.72
C PRO A 138 15.12 -7.33 44.25
N ALA A 139 14.30 -8.34 44.56
CA ALA A 139 12.98 -8.16 45.16
C ALA A 139 13.13 -7.58 46.58
N THR A 140 13.13 -6.25 46.72
CA THR A 140 12.95 -5.61 48.02
C THR A 140 11.46 -5.58 48.34
N ALA A 141 10.99 -6.63 49.00
CA ALA A 141 9.68 -6.67 49.62
C ALA A 141 9.64 -5.70 50.81
N VAL A 142 8.99 -4.56 50.65
CA VAL A 142 8.53 -3.74 51.78
C VAL A 142 7.05 -4.04 51.96
N THR A 143 6.74 -4.95 52.88
CA THR A 143 5.38 -5.23 53.34
C THR A 143 4.98 -4.20 54.40
N ALA A 144 4.00 -3.35 54.09
CA ALA A 144 3.27 -2.55 55.07
C ALA A 144 1.81 -3.07 55.16
N PRO A 145 1.19 -3.06 56.36
CA PRO A 145 -0.08 -3.75 56.58
C PRO A 145 -1.28 -2.94 56.04
N ALA A 146 -2.25 -3.65 55.46
CA ALA A 146 -3.47 -3.09 54.88
C ALA A 146 -4.53 -2.78 55.95
N ALA A 147 -5.18 -1.62 55.83
CA ALA A 147 -6.43 -1.29 56.53
C ALA A 147 -7.64 -1.54 55.60
N PRO A 148 -8.78 -2.08 56.09
CA PRO A 148 -9.90 -2.46 55.24
C PRO A 148 -10.93 -1.32 55.11
N GLY A 149 -11.39 -1.07 53.88
CA GLY A 149 -12.63 -0.31 53.64
C GLY A 149 -12.53 0.88 52.68
N ALA A 150 -12.26 0.63 51.39
CA ALA A 150 -12.67 1.49 50.27
C ALA A 150 -12.66 0.66 48.99
N ALA A 151 -13.73 0.74 48.19
CA ALA A 151 -13.92 -0.04 46.97
C ALA A 151 -12.78 0.18 45.96
N ALA A 152 -12.24 -0.92 45.44
CA ALA A 152 -10.95 -1.00 44.76
C ALA A 152 -10.94 -0.37 43.35
N HIS A 153 -10.33 0.81 43.26
CA HIS A 153 -9.51 1.22 42.12
C HIS A 153 -8.08 0.75 42.46
N ALA A 154 -7.59 -0.30 41.80
CA ALA A 154 -6.25 -0.83 42.05
C ALA A 154 -5.17 0.11 41.46
N PRO A 155 -4.06 0.35 42.16
CA PRO A 155 -2.95 1.14 41.64
C PRO A 155 -2.16 0.33 40.60
N ALA A 156 -1.48 1.07 39.72
CA ALA A 156 -0.70 0.59 38.58
C ALA A 156 0.25 -0.57 38.92
N ALA A 157 0.23 -1.59 38.05
CA ALA A 157 1.24 -2.63 37.99
C ALA A 157 2.63 -2.02 37.68
N PRO A 158 3.73 -2.63 38.14
CA PRO A 158 5.07 -2.16 37.78
C PRO A 158 5.25 -2.28 36.26
N ALA A 159 5.92 -1.28 35.66
CA ALA A 159 6.28 -1.23 34.25
C ALA A 159 6.88 -2.58 33.83
N ALA A 160 6.16 -3.32 32.97
CA ALA A 160 6.67 -4.54 32.38
C ALA A 160 7.94 -4.18 31.60
N ALA A 161 9.10 -4.61 32.10
CA ALA A 161 10.38 -4.38 31.45
C ALA A 161 10.30 -4.94 30.02
N ALA A 162 10.59 -4.10 29.03
CA ALA A 162 10.49 -4.47 27.64
C ALA A 162 11.36 -5.70 27.34
N LEU A 163 10.75 -6.75 26.79
CA LEU A 163 11.37 -8.07 26.69
C LEU A 163 12.22 -8.17 25.42
N ALA A 164 13.41 -8.78 25.54
CA ALA A 164 14.23 -9.17 24.40
C ALA A 164 13.61 -10.40 23.70
N PRO A 165 13.90 -10.64 22.41
CA PRO A 165 13.46 -11.85 21.73
C PRO A 165 14.06 -13.09 22.39
N GLU A 166 13.19 -14.00 22.83
CA GLU A 166 13.62 -15.23 23.48
C GLU A 166 13.95 -16.33 22.46
N ALA A 167 15.00 -17.09 22.78
CA ALA A 167 15.32 -18.31 22.05
C ALA A 167 14.16 -19.32 22.18
N PRO A 168 13.91 -20.14 21.15
CA PRO A 168 12.84 -21.12 21.20
C PRO A 168 13.15 -22.23 22.21
N ASP A 169 12.16 -22.58 23.04
CA ASP A 169 12.30 -23.66 24.01
C ASP A 169 12.29 -25.05 23.31
N PRO A 170 12.86 -26.09 23.96
CA PRO A 170 12.91 -27.43 23.38
C PRO A 170 11.55 -28.06 23.07
N ALA A 171 10.50 -27.74 23.84
CA ALA A 171 9.17 -28.33 23.65
C ALA A 171 8.46 -27.74 22.42
N ALA A 172 8.57 -26.42 22.22
CA ALA A 172 8.10 -25.73 21.03
C ALA A 172 8.82 -26.23 19.77
N LEU A 173 10.14 -26.45 19.84
CA LEU A 173 10.90 -27.04 18.75
C LEU A 173 10.52 -28.50 18.48
N ALA A 174 10.24 -29.29 19.53
CA ALA A 174 9.81 -30.68 19.39
C ALA A 174 8.46 -30.78 18.66
N ALA A 175 7.52 -29.89 18.95
CA ALA A 175 6.25 -29.79 18.23
C ALA A 175 6.40 -29.33 16.78
N ALA A 176 7.50 -28.65 16.44
CA ALA A 176 7.74 -28.02 15.14
C ALA A 176 8.87 -28.66 14.33
N VAL A 177 9.35 -29.87 14.66
CA VAL A 177 10.47 -30.54 13.96
C VAL A 177 10.28 -30.58 12.42
N PRO A 178 9.10 -30.93 11.88
CA PRO A 178 8.90 -30.92 10.42
C PRO A 178 9.13 -29.54 9.79
N LEU A 179 8.65 -28.49 10.47
CA LEU A 179 8.80 -27.10 10.04
C LEU A 179 10.27 -26.67 10.11
N VAL A 180 10.96 -26.96 11.21
CA VAL A 180 12.39 -26.68 11.41
C VAL A 180 13.22 -27.29 10.28
N ARG A 181 12.99 -28.56 9.95
CA ARG A 181 13.68 -29.24 8.84
C ARG A 181 13.34 -28.62 7.49
N ALA A 182 12.08 -28.29 7.27
CA ALA A 182 11.64 -27.69 6.01
C ALA A 182 12.22 -26.27 5.81
N ALA A 183 12.26 -25.45 6.87
CA ALA A 183 12.90 -24.13 6.86
C ALA A 183 14.41 -24.24 6.56
N GLY A 184 15.10 -25.21 7.17
CA GLY A 184 16.51 -25.47 6.87
C GLY A 184 16.79 -25.88 5.43
N ARG A 185 15.93 -26.71 4.83
CA ARG A 185 16.01 -27.03 3.39
C ARG A 185 15.74 -25.80 2.52
N LEU A 186 14.79 -24.96 2.92
CA LEU A 186 14.48 -23.74 2.18
C LEU A 186 15.65 -22.75 2.24
N ALA A 187 16.34 -22.67 3.36
CA ALA A 187 17.60 -21.92 3.50
C ALA A 187 18.69 -22.44 2.56
N ALA A 188 18.79 -23.75 2.35
CA ALA A 188 19.77 -24.32 1.42
C ALA A 188 19.46 -23.97 -0.05
N GLU A 189 18.19 -23.77 -0.40
CA GLU A 189 17.76 -23.40 -1.76
C GLU A 189 17.89 -21.89 -2.03
N LEU A 190 17.45 -21.04 -1.09
CA LEU A 190 17.32 -19.59 -1.32
C LEU A 190 18.39 -18.76 -0.60
N GLY A 191 19.07 -19.32 0.39
CA GLY A 191 19.82 -18.58 1.41
C GLY A 191 18.93 -18.23 2.62
N PRO A 192 19.46 -18.19 3.86
CA PRO A 192 18.65 -17.97 5.06
C PRO A 192 17.88 -16.65 5.08
N ARG A 193 18.53 -15.56 4.63
CA ARG A 193 17.92 -14.23 4.57
C ARG A 193 16.73 -14.19 3.60
N GLN A 194 16.92 -14.69 2.38
CA GLN A 194 15.90 -14.69 1.34
C GLN A 194 14.74 -15.63 1.71
N ALA A 195 15.04 -16.78 2.33
CA ALA A 195 14.02 -17.67 2.89
C ALA A 195 13.17 -16.93 3.92
N TYR A 196 13.78 -16.20 4.85
CA TYR A 196 13.03 -15.46 5.88
C TYR A 196 12.18 -14.33 5.30
N GLU A 197 12.72 -13.52 4.38
CA GLU A 197 11.96 -12.43 3.73
C GLU A 197 10.77 -12.98 2.91
N PHE A 198 10.91 -14.13 2.26
CA PHE A 198 9.80 -14.80 1.57
C PHE A 198 8.68 -15.20 2.56
N LEU A 199 9.04 -15.85 3.66
CA LEU A 199 8.07 -16.34 4.64
C LEU A 199 7.38 -15.18 5.39
N LEU A 200 8.16 -14.17 5.80
CA LEU A 200 7.63 -12.97 6.45
C LEU A 200 6.75 -12.16 5.49
N GLY A 201 7.19 -11.94 4.25
CA GLY A 201 6.41 -11.20 3.25
C GLY A 201 5.04 -11.83 3.03
N ARG A 202 4.97 -13.15 2.94
CA ARG A 202 3.70 -13.88 2.78
C ARG A 202 2.77 -13.77 4.00
N HIS A 203 3.33 -13.69 5.19
CA HIS A 203 2.56 -13.42 6.43
C HIS A 203 2.00 -12.01 6.46
N LEU A 204 2.77 -11.01 6.04
CA LEU A 204 2.31 -9.63 5.92
C LEU A 204 1.21 -9.51 4.86
N ASP A 205 1.38 -10.15 3.69
CA ASP A 205 0.39 -10.13 2.60
C ASP A 205 -0.93 -10.80 2.97
N THR A 206 -0.88 -11.80 3.85
CA THR A 206 -2.08 -12.49 4.36
C THR A 206 -2.85 -11.62 5.37
N ASN A 207 -2.18 -10.64 5.99
CA ASN A 207 -2.73 -9.79 7.06
C ASN A 207 -2.61 -8.28 6.74
N PRO A 208 -3.07 -7.80 5.57
CA PRO A 208 -2.79 -6.43 5.10
C PRO A 208 -3.48 -5.33 5.91
N ARG A 209 -4.45 -5.69 6.77
CA ARG A 209 -5.15 -4.75 7.66
C ARG A 209 -4.54 -4.67 9.06
N GLN A 210 -3.66 -5.62 9.40
CA GLN A 210 -3.08 -5.70 10.74
C GLN A 210 -1.82 -4.83 10.88
N TYR A 211 -1.06 -4.67 9.79
CA TYR A 211 0.23 -3.99 9.83
C TYR A 211 0.24 -2.73 8.96
N THR A 212 0.65 -1.60 9.54
CA THR A 212 0.97 -0.38 8.79
C THR A 212 2.42 -0.47 8.33
N LEU A 213 2.63 -0.65 7.03
CA LEU A 213 3.98 -0.85 6.46
C LEU A 213 4.53 0.47 5.90
N THR A 214 5.73 0.87 6.35
CA THR A 214 6.46 1.97 5.72
C THR A 214 7.02 1.54 4.36
N PRO A 215 6.69 2.23 3.26
CA PRO A 215 7.24 1.90 1.95
C PRO A 215 8.77 2.04 1.92
N PRO A 216 9.51 1.14 1.23
CA PRO A 216 10.98 1.16 1.22
C PRO A 216 11.59 2.50 0.80
N GLY A 217 11.09 3.12 -0.29
CA GLY A 217 11.61 4.41 -0.76
C GLY A 217 11.41 5.55 0.25
N LEU A 218 10.30 5.53 1.01
CA LEU A 218 10.08 6.49 2.09
C LEU A 218 11.03 6.23 3.26
N ALA A 219 11.20 4.97 3.65
CA ALA A 219 12.12 4.59 4.70
C ALA A 219 13.56 5.03 4.39
N GLU A 220 14.00 4.83 3.14
CA GLU A 220 15.28 5.29 2.64
C GLU A 220 15.38 6.82 2.67
N LEU A 221 14.32 7.56 2.33
CA LEU A 221 14.32 9.04 2.38
C LEU A 221 14.46 9.51 3.83
N MET A 222 13.70 8.93 4.76
CA MET A 222 13.79 9.25 6.18
C MET A 222 15.20 8.97 6.74
N ALA A 223 15.80 7.83 6.38
CA ALA A 223 17.16 7.49 6.79
C ALA A 223 18.20 8.49 6.23
N ALA A 224 18.06 8.91 4.98
CA ALA A 224 18.98 9.88 4.36
C ALA A 224 18.83 11.31 4.90
N LEU A 225 17.63 11.71 5.33
CA LEU A 225 17.43 12.98 6.04
C LEU A 225 18.11 12.99 7.41
N ALA A 226 18.15 11.84 8.10
CA ALA A 226 18.69 11.74 9.45
C ALA A 226 20.20 11.49 9.50
N LEU A 227 20.72 10.68 8.57
CA LEU A 227 22.10 10.19 8.57
C LEU A 227 22.93 10.88 7.46
N PRO A 228 23.93 11.69 7.82
CA PRO A 228 24.78 12.34 6.83
C PRO A 228 25.63 11.30 6.08
N GLY A 229 25.56 11.31 4.74
CA GLY A 229 26.54 10.64 3.88
C GLY A 229 26.39 9.13 3.63
N THR A 230 25.30 8.47 4.04
CA THR A 230 25.09 7.02 3.78
C THR A 230 24.65 6.69 2.35
N ALA A 231 24.39 7.71 1.50
CA ALA A 231 23.86 7.54 0.14
C ALA A 231 24.87 7.83 -1.00
N ARG A 232 26.12 8.22 -0.72
CA ARG A 232 27.13 8.46 -1.77
C ARG A 232 28.10 7.27 -1.91
N PRO A 233 28.16 6.59 -3.06
CA PRO A 233 29.24 5.64 -3.35
C PRO A 233 30.60 6.35 -3.26
N GLY A 234 31.49 5.87 -2.39
CA GLY A 234 32.87 6.38 -2.26
C GLY A 234 33.16 7.36 -1.12
N ALA A 235 32.22 7.59 -0.18
CA ALA A 235 32.50 8.36 1.03
C ALA A 235 33.45 7.62 2.00
N PRO A 236 34.29 8.34 2.80
CA PRO A 236 35.15 7.73 3.81
C PRO A 236 34.33 6.91 4.84
N PRO A 237 34.94 5.94 5.55
CA PRO A 237 34.22 5.07 6.48
C PRO A 237 33.45 5.90 7.51
N VAL A 238 32.14 5.76 7.48
CA VAL A 238 31.18 6.47 8.32
C VAL A 238 31.44 6.09 9.78
N GLN A 239 31.45 7.08 10.67
CA GLN A 239 31.46 6.83 12.12
C GLN A 239 30.27 5.92 12.47
N ALA A 240 30.48 4.93 13.33
CA ALA A 240 29.37 4.08 13.78
C ALA A 240 28.31 4.95 14.49
N PHE A 241 27.10 4.96 13.94
CA PHE A 241 25.91 5.61 14.43
C PHE A 241 25.03 4.63 15.21
N THR A 242 24.38 5.15 16.24
CA THR A 242 23.25 4.50 16.93
C THR A 242 21.94 5.05 16.37
N VAL A 243 21.11 4.18 15.81
CA VAL A 243 19.81 4.54 15.23
C VAL A 243 18.69 3.86 16.00
N LEU A 244 17.73 4.65 16.49
CA LEU A 244 16.53 4.17 17.18
C LEU A 244 15.30 4.27 16.28
N ASP A 245 14.43 3.27 16.34
CA ASP A 245 13.04 3.35 15.90
C ASP A 245 12.11 2.90 17.04
N PRO A 246 11.42 3.84 17.72
CA PRO A 246 10.60 3.52 18.88
C PRO A 246 9.23 2.94 18.50
N ALA A 247 8.90 2.80 17.22
CA ALA A 247 7.66 2.17 16.75
C ALA A 247 7.98 1.33 15.50
N CYS A 248 8.86 0.35 15.68
CA CYS A 248 9.64 -0.21 14.59
C CYS A 248 8.86 -1.10 13.62
N GLY A 249 7.69 -1.61 14.01
CA GLY A 249 6.84 -2.43 13.15
C GLY A 249 7.63 -3.59 12.57
N THR A 250 7.74 -3.65 11.23
CA THR A 250 8.52 -4.67 10.51
C THR A 250 10.02 -4.36 10.38
N GLY A 251 10.51 -3.29 10.99
CA GLY A 251 11.89 -2.80 10.95
C GLY A 251 12.26 -2.11 9.64
N ALA A 252 11.30 -1.60 8.88
CA ALA A 252 11.56 -1.00 7.56
C ALA A 252 12.50 0.22 7.63
N LEU A 253 12.33 1.10 8.63
CA LEU A 253 13.18 2.27 8.84
C LEU A 253 14.60 1.88 9.27
N LEU A 254 14.73 0.96 10.24
CA LEU A 254 16.02 0.42 10.67
C LEU A 254 16.75 -0.31 9.53
N ARG A 255 16.03 -0.97 8.63
CA ARG A 255 16.62 -1.55 7.40
C ARG A 255 17.14 -0.46 6.46
N ALA A 256 16.43 0.64 6.31
CA ALA A 256 16.85 1.74 5.45
C ALA A 256 18.10 2.46 5.98
N ALA A 257 18.31 2.48 7.30
CA ALA A 257 19.52 3.03 7.91
C ALA A 257 20.82 2.29 7.53
N GLY A 258 20.72 1.05 7.03
CA GLY A 258 21.87 0.25 6.60
C GLY A 258 22.77 -0.20 7.74
N ASP A 259 24.00 -0.60 7.40
CA ASP A 259 25.01 -1.08 8.36
C ASP A 259 25.71 0.12 9.03
N CYS A 260 24.94 0.92 9.75
CA CYS A 260 25.40 2.17 10.34
C CYS A 260 26.01 2.04 11.73
N GLY A 261 25.99 0.88 12.39
CA GLY A 261 26.59 0.68 13.72
C GLY A 261 25.68 -0.13 14.65
N THR A 262 24.80 0.55 15.38
CA THR A 262 23.84 -0.07 16.31
C THR A 262 22.41 0.30 15.93
N LEU A 263 21.55 -0.70 15.77
CA LEU A 263 20.13 -0.56 15.45
C LEU A 263 19.29 -0.94 16.67
N LEU A 264 18.49 0.01 17.14
CA LEU A 264 17.63 -0.12 18.32
C LEU A 264 16.17 0.00 17.88
N GLY A 265 15.31 -0.90 18.31
CA GLY A 265 13.90 -0.91 17.94
C GLY A 265 12.98 -1.22 19.12
N GLN A 266 11.82 -0.59 19.16
CA GLN A 266 10.74 -0.98 20.08
C GLN A 266 9.45 -1.22 19.31
N GLU A 267 8.69 -2.24 19.70
CA GLU A 267 7.42 -2.60 19.08
C GLU A 267 6.44 -3.09 20.14
N ALA A 268 5.19 -2.64 20.09
CA ALA A 268 4.18 -2.95 21.09
C ALA A 268 3.70 -4.41 21.00
N ASP A 269 3.62 -4.97 19.78
CA ASP A 269 3.30 -6.39 19.57
C ASP A 269 4.55 -7.28 19.79
N PRO A 270 4.59 -8.13 20.84
CA PRO A 270 5.75 -8.97 21.12
C PRO A 270 6.10 -9.95 20.00
N ALA A 271 5.08 -10.45 19.27
CA ALA A 271 5.32 -11.36 18.17
C ALA A 271 6.00 -10.63 17.01
N LEU A 272 5.51 -9.44 16.66
CA LEU A 272 6.11 -8.62 15.61
C LEU A 272 7.52 -8.14 16.00
N ALA A 273 7.75 -7.77 17.26
CA ALA A 273 9.06 -7.41 17.79
C ALA A 273 10.08 -8.55 17.57
N ALA A 274 9.72 -9.79 17.89
CA ALA A 274 10.58 -10.95 17.71
C ALA A 274 10.86 -11.23 16.21
N LEU A 275 9.86 -11.12 15.34
CA LEU A 275 10.03 -11.28 13.90
C LEU A 275 10.97 -10.21 13.33
N THR A 276 10.79 -8.95 13.74
CA THR A 276 11.62 -7.83 13.30
C THR A 276 13.07 -7.96 13.78
N ALA A 277 13.30 -8.45 15.00
CA ALA A 277 14.65 -8.71 15.49
C ALA A 277 15.40 -9.71 14.62
N VAL A 278 14.77 -10.85 14.31
CA VAL A 278 15.37 -11.88 13.44
C VAL A 278 15.57 -11.35 12.02
N ARG A 279 14.59 -10.60 11.49
CA ARG A 279 14.69 -9.97 10.16
C ARG A 279 15.92 -9.09 10.04
N LEU A 280 16.15 -8.23 11.03
CA LEU A 280 17.28 -7.31 11.08
C LEU A 280 18.60 -8.08 11.24
N ALA A 281 18.67 -9.03 12.19
CA ALA A 281 19.87 -9.82 12.44
C ALA A 281 20.31 -10.67 11.23
N LEU A 282 19.37 -11.18 10.42
CA LEU A 282 19.67 -11.90 9.17
C LEU A 282 20.21 -11.00 8.04
N ARG A 283 20.05 -9.68 8.15
CA ARG A 283 20.45 -8.72 7.11
C ARG A 283 21.77 -8.02 7.41
N THR A 284 22.06 -7.74 8.67
CA THR A 284 23.22 -6.97 9.10
C THR A 284 24.04 -7.69 10.16
N ARG A 285 25.34 -7.39 10.21
CA ARG A 285 26.22 -7.78 11.34
C ARG A 285 26.28 -6.73 12.44
N ALA A 286 25.71 -5.55 12.21
CA ALA A 286 25.51 -4.52 13.22
C ALA A 286 24.85 -5.09 14.49
N GLU A 287 25.04 -4.41 15.60
CA GLU A 287 24.33 -4.74 16.83
C GLU A 287 22.85 -4.42 16.65
N VAL A 288 21.97 -5.37 16.95
CA VAL A 288 20.52 -5.22 16.82
C VAL A 288 19.88 -5.49 18.17
N ARG A 289 19.18 -4.49 18.72
CA ARG A 289 18.37 -4.67 19.94
C ARG A 289 16.95 -4.24 19.67
N VAL A 290 16.06 -5.21 19.49
CA VAL A 290 14.61 -4.97 19.43
C VAL A 290 13.98 -5.36 20.76
N ARG A 291 13.01 -4.59 21.25
CA ARG A 291 12.32 -4.80 22.51
C ARG A 291 10.80 -4.76 22.33
N ALA A 292 10.10 -5.62 23.04
CA ALA A 292 8.64 -5.66 23.03
C ALA A 292 8.06 -4.76 24.14
N GLY A 293 7.12 -3.87 23.83
CA GLY A 293 6.40 -3.02 24.78
C GLY A 293 5.89 -1.70 24.19
N ASP A 294 4.91 -1.07 24.84
CA ASP A 294 4.42 0.28 24.51
C ASP A 294 5.51 1.31 24.81
N SER A 295 6.06 1.99 23.80
CA SER A 295 7.19 2.92 23.96
C SER A 295 6.85 4.18 24.74
N LEU A 296 5.58 4.59 24.75
CA LEU A 296 5.13 5.73 25.55
C LEU A 296 4.99 5.31 27.02
N ARG A 297 4.37 4.18 27.33
CA ARG A 297 4.14 3.76 28.73
C ARG A 297 5.30 2.99 29.38
N ALA A 298 6.04 2.22 28.58
CA ALA A 298 7.07 1.29 29.01
C ALA A 298 8.29 1.42 28.09
N ASP A 299 8.96 2.57 28.19
CA ASP A 299 10.17 2.88 27.46
C ASP A 299 11.28 1.83 27.70
N ALA A 300 11.70 1.15 26.64
CA ALA A 300 12.71 0.10 26.70
C ALA A 300 14.15 0.64 26.73
N PHE A 301 14.34 1.92 26.43
CA PHE A 301 15.66 2.54 26.26
C PHE A 301 15.84 3.82 27.10
N PRO A 302 15.52 3.81 28.41
CA PRO A 302 15.59 5.00 29.23
C PRO A 302 17.03 5.54 29.29
N GLY A 303 17.19 6.83 29.01
CA GLY A 303 18.49 7.52 29.01
C GLY A 303 19.38 7.26 27.79
N LEU A 304 18.88 6.54 26.78
CA LEU A 304 19.58 6.40 25.50
C LEU A 304 19.72 7.77 24.80
N ALA A 305 20.89 7.98 24.21
CA ALA A 305 21.21 9.16 23.40
C ALA A 305 21.68 8.71 22.02
N ALA A 306 20.72 8.44 21.12
CA ALA A 306 20.96 7.97 19.75
C ALA A 306 21.42 9.12 18.84
N ASP A 307 22.21 8.79 17.81
CA ASP A 307 22.63 9.72 16.75
C ASP A 307 21.45 10.13 15.86
N ALA A 308 20.57 9.16 15.57
CA ALA A 308 19.37 9.37 14.79
C ALA A 308 18.18 8.61 15.37
N VAL A 309 16.98 9.20 15.25
CA VAL A 309 15.72 8.53 15.56
C VAL A 309 14.80 8.60 14.34
N LEU A 310 14.38 7.46 13.83
CA LEU A 310 13.45 7.34 12.69
C LEU A 310 12.14 6.78 13.21
N CYS A 311 11.01 7.41 12.92
CA CYS A 311 9.73 6.93 13.46
C CYS A 311 8.57 7.08 12.48
N HIS A 312 7.84 5.99 12.26
CA HIS A 312 6.50 5.99 11.67
C HIS A 312 5.52 5.51 12.75
N PRO A 313 5.05 6.42 13.62
CA PRO A 313 4.22 6.03 14.74
C PRO A 313 2.78 5.71 14.30
N PRO A 314 2.02 4.94 15.10
CA PRO A 314 0.58 4.87 14.96
C PRO A 314 -0.07 6.25 15.15
N PHE A 315 -1.00 6.61 14.26
CA PHE A 315 -1.69 7.92 14.29
C PHE A 315 -3.03 7.85 15.01
N ASN A 316 -3.46 9.00 15.57
CA ASN A 316 -4.74 9.23 16.22
C ASN A 316 -5.07 8.25 17.35
N GLU A 317 -4.06 7.76 18.07
CA GLU A 317 -4.29 6.92 19.24
C GLU A 317 -4.87 7.78 20.36
N ARG A 318 -6.06 7.43 20.86
CA ARG A 318 -6.71 8.16 21.96
C ARG A 318 -6.31 7.68 23.34
N ASN A 319 -5.84 6.43 23.41
CA ASN A 319 -5.46 5.77 24.66
C ASN A 319 -3.95 5.56 24.72
N TRP A 320 -3.17 6.60 24.43
CA TRP A 320 -1.71 6.53 24.42
C TRP A 320 -1.06 6.65 25.81
N GLY A 321 -1.85 6.90 26.87
CA GLY A 321 -1.36 6.95 28.25
C GLY A 321 -1.27 8.35 28.85
N HIS A 322 -1.97 9.33 28.27
CA HIS A 322 -1.96 10.73 28.71
C HIS A 322 -2.03 10.91 30.24
N ASP A 323 -2.99 10.27 30.90
CA ASP A 323 -3.21 10.48 32.34
C ASP A 323 -2.06 9.93 33.18
N GLU A 324 -1.54 8.75 32.81
CA GLU A 324 -0.38 8.10 33.43
C GLU A 324 0.90 8.92 33.25
N LEU A 325 1.02 9.61 32.11
CA LEU A 325 2.23 10.31 31.68
C LEU A 325 2.20 11.81 31.93
N THR A 326 1.22 12.36 32.67
CA THR A 326 1.04 13.82 32.82
C THR A 326 2.30 14.58 33.27
N TYR A 327 3.14 13.96 34.11
CA TYR A 327 4.36 14.55 34.67
C TYR A 327 5.65 13.93 34.10
N ASP A 328 5.55 13.23 32.96
CA ASP A 328 6.70 12.58 32.35
C ASP A 328 7.76 13.60 31.88
N PRO A 329 9.05 13.39 32.17
CA PRO A 329 10.12 14.33 31.82
C PRO A 329 10.31 14.50 30.32
N ARG A 330 9.78 13.60 29.47
CA ARG A 330 9.86 13.72 28.01
C ARG A 330 9.07 14.93 27.49
N TRP A 331 8.12 15.49 28.24
CA TRP A 331 7.29 16.63 27.83
C TRP A 331 7.98 18.00 27.98
N GLU A 332 9.25 18.08 27.54
CA GLU A 332 10.07 19.28 27.65
C GLU A 332 9.49 20.50 26.90
N TYR A 333 8.75 20.25 25.82
CA TYR A 333 8.16 21.26 24.93
C TYR A 333 6.68 21.54 25.28
N GLY A 334 6.17 20.90 26.33
CA GLY A 334 4.80 21.04 26.80
C GLY A 334 4.01 19.73 26.72
N LEU A 335 2.94 19.65 27.51
CA LEU A 335 2.09 18.47 27.61
C LEU A 335 1.35 18.19 26.27
N PRO A 336 1.53 17.01 25.65
CA PRO A 336 0.75 16.60 24.48
C PRO A 336 -0.76 16.52 24.77
N ALA A 337 -1.57 16.64 23.73
CA ALA A 337 -3.02 16.61 23.90
C ALA A 337 -3.54 15.18 24.20
N ARG A 338 -4.55 15.08 25.08
CA ARG A 338 -5.15 13.79 25.48
C ARG A 338 -5.62 12.94 24.30
N THR A 339 -6.22 13.55 23.28
CA THR A 339 -6.89 12.84 22.18
C THR A 339 -6.00 12.53 20.98
N GLU A 340 -4.73 12.94 21.01
CA GLU A 340 -3.78 12.92 19.88
C GLU A 340 -2.40 12.51 20.39
N SER A 341 -1.87 11.39 19.91
CA SER A 341 -0.56 10.85 20.32
C SER A 341 0.61 11.46 19.56
N GLU A 342 0.36 12.14 18.45
CA GLU A 342 1.37 12.58 17.48
C GLU A 342 2.51 13.40 18.11
N LEU A 343 2.17 14.39 18.92
CA LEU A 343 3.17 15.24 19.58
C LEU A 343 3.80 14.59 20.82
N ALA A 344 3.20 13.52 21.34
CA ALA A 344 3.84 12.67 22.34
C ALA A 344 4.97 11.85 21.67
N TRP A 345 4.72 11.27 20.50
CA TRP A 345 5.73 10.55 19.71
C TRP A 345 6.91 11.45 19.29
N VAL A 346 6.65 12.69 18.87
CA VAL A 346 7.71 13.66 18.53
C VAL A 346 8.61 13.94 19.73
N GLN A 347 8.03 14.19 20.90
CA GLN A 347 8.79 14.48 22.12
C GLN A 347 9.51 13.24 22.65
N HIS A 348 8.89 12.06 22.58
CA HIS A 348 9.55 10.79 22.91
C HIS A 348 10.78 10.54 22.03
N ALA A 349 10.65 10.73 20.72
CA ALA A 349 11.77 10.58 19.78
C ALA A 349 12.88 11.61 20.05
N LEU A 350 12.52 12.88 20.32
CA LEU A 350 13.49 13.90 20.71
C LEU A 350 14.20 13.61 22.03
N ALA A 351 13.53 13.03 23.02
CA ALA A 351 14.13 12.69 24.31
C ALA A 351 15.24 11.63 24.20
N HIS A 352 15.19 10.80 23.15
CA HIS A 352 16.16 9.74 22.86
C HIS A 352 17.27 10.17 21.90
N ALA A 353 17.21 11.38 21.34
CA ALA A 353 18.26 11.90 20.49
C ALA A 353 19.33 12.59 21.34
N ARG A 354 20.61 12.27 21.09
CA ARG A 354 21.72 13.02 21.70
C ARG A 354 21.68 14.49 21.26
N PRO A 355 22.27 15.43 22.01
CA PRO A 355 22.48 16.80 21.52
C PRO A 355 23.06 16.83 20.10
N GLY A 356 22.40 17.56 19.20
CA GLY A 356 22.72 17.64 17.78
C GLY A 356 22.25 16.45 16.92
N GLY A 357 21.72 15.38 17.51
CA GLY A 357 21.16 14.23 16.80
C GLY A 357 19.89 14.58 16.03
N THR A 358 19.66 13.88 14.91
CA THR A 358 18.55 14.18 13.99
C THR A 358 17.39 13.20 14.19
N VAL A 359 16.17 13.71 14.27
CA VAL A 359 14.95 12.92 14.40
C VAL A 359 14.09 13.14 13.16
N VAL A 360 13.61 12.07 12.54
CA VAL A 360 12.70 12.13 11.39
C VAL A 360 11.44 11.33 11.72
N VAL A 361 10.31 12.03 11.80
CA VAL A 361 9.01 11.44 12.16
C VAL A 361 8.02 11.63 11.00
N LEU A 362 7.35 10.56 10.60
CA LEU A 362 6.21 10.65 9.68
C LEU A 362 4.95 11.06 10.47
N MET A 363 4.24 12.08 9.99
CA MET A 363 3.18 12.75 10.72
C MET A 363 1.94 12.97 9.83
N PRO A 364 0.71 12.91 10.38
CA PRO A 364 -0.46 13.40 9.66
C PRO A 364 -0.44 14.93 9.57
N PRO A 365 -0.97 15.55 8.50
CA PRO A 365 -0.99 17.01 8.32
C PRO A 365 -1.62 17.77 9.48
N ALA A 366 -2.64 17.16 10.09
CA ALA A 366 -3.34 17.72 11.23
C ALA A 366 -2.41 18.09 12.41
N ALA A 367 -1.31 17.36 12.61
CA ALA A 367 -0.35 17.68 13.66
C ALA A 367 0.30 19.07 13.47
N ALA A 368 0.37 19.56 12.23
CA ALA A 368 0.99 20.85 11.87
C ALA A 368 0.09 22.06 12.19
N SER A 369 -1.23 21.91 12.24
CA SER A 369 -2.15 23.05 12.34
C SER A 369 -3.14 22.97 13.51
N ARG A 370 -3.41 21.79 14.07
CA ARG A 370 -4.42 21.65 15.14
C ARG A 370 -4.10 22.49 16.37
N ARG A 371 -5.11 23.21 16.89
CA ARG A 371 -4.98 24.10 18.05
C ARG A 371 -4.54 23.40 19.33
N SER A 372 -4.93 22.13 19.51
CA SER A 372 -4.54 21.25 20.62
C SER A 372 -3.02 21.16 20.79
N GLY A 373 -2.28 21.14 19.68
CA GLY A 373 -0.82 21.03 19.64
C GLY A 373 -0.06 22.36 19.67
N ARG A 374 -0.76 23.51 19.67
CA ARG A 374 -0.16 24.84 19.48
C ARG A 374 1.01 25.11 20.43
N ARG A 375 0.83 24.83 21.73
CA ARG A 375 1.86 25.12 22.76
C ARG A 375 3.15 24.34 22.49
N VAL A 376 3.02 23.06 22.14
CA VAL A 376 4.17 22.19 21.83
C VAL A 376 4.88 22.65 20.56
N ARG A 377 4.13 22.95 19.49
CA ARG A 377 4.73 23.48 18.25
C ARG A 377 5.46 24.80 18.47
N ALA A 378 4.87 25.72 19.25
CA ALA A 378 5.51 26.99 19.57
C ALA A 378 6.83 26.80 20.31
N ASP A 379 6.89 25.87 21.25
CA ASP A 379 8.13 25.61 22.01
C ASP A 379 9.18 24.87 21.19
N LEU A 380 8.77 23.91 20.35
CA LEU A 380 9.65 23.25 19.38
C LEU A 380 10.33 24.25 18.44
N LEU A 381 9.60 25.28 18.00
CA LEU A 381 10.14 26.36 17.18
C LEU A 381 11.07 27.30 17.97
N ARG A 382 10.63 27.77 19.14
CA ARG A 382 11.42 28.71 19.97
C ARG A 382 12.78 28.14 20.38
N ARG A 383 12.84 26.84 20.64
CA ARG A 383 14.09 26.15 20.99
C ARG A 383 14.88 25.67 19.77
N GLY A 384 14.37 25.89 18.56
CA GLY A 384 15.02 25.46 17.31
C GLY A 384 15.09 23.95 17.15
N ALA A 385 14.22 23.19 17.83
CA ALA A 385 14.18 21.74 17.77
C ALA A 385 13.57 21.26 16.45
N LEU A 386 12.48 21.88 15.98
CA LEU A 386 11.90 21.56 14.67
C LEU A 386 12.64 22.33 13.56
N ARG A 387 13.16 21.61 12.57
CA ARG A 387 14.04 22.16 11.53
C ARG A 387 13.43 22.14 10.13
N ALA A 388 12.61 21.14 9.81
CA ALA A 388 11.85 21.12 8.57
C ALA A 388 10.49 20.42 8.69
N VAL A 389 9.53 20.86 7.88
CA VAL A 389 8.27 20.14 7.60
C VAL A 389 8.14 19.96 6.09
N VAL A 390 8.11 18.72 5.64
CA VAL A 390 8.02 18.34 4.23
C VAL A 390 6.67 17.67 3.98
N ALA A 391 5.78 18.31 3.22
CA ALA A 391 4.55 17.69 2.76
C ALA A 391 4.84 16.72 1.62
N LEU A 392 4.40 15.47 1.76
CA LEU A 392 4.57 14.41 0.77
C LEU A 392 3.35 14.34 -0.16
N PRO A 393 3.53 13.89 -1.42
CA PRO A 393 2.42 13.57 -2.30
C PRO A 393 1.46 12.55 -1.65
N ALA A 394 0.16 12.68 -1.90
CA ALA A 394 -0.82 11.67 -1.50
C ALA A 394 -0.43 10.30 -2.09
N GLY A 395 -0.62 9.22 -1.32
CA GLY A 395 -0.19 7.88 -1.74
C GLY A 395 1.27 7.53 -1.43
N SER A 396 2.06 8.43 -0.81
CA SER A 396 3.47 8.15 -0.45
C SER A 396 3.64 7.13 0.67
N ALA A 397 2.67 7.04 1.59
CA ALA A 397 2.65 6.07 2.69
C ALA A 397 1.23 5.82 3.21
N PRO A 398 0.98 4.69 3.90
CA PRO A 398 -0.29 4.45 4.55
C PRO A 398 -0.49 5.41 5.75
N PRO A 399 -1.71 5.92 5.98
CA PRO A 399 -2.89 5.75 5.15
C PRO A 399 -2.81 6.53 3.82
N TYR A 400 -2.90 5.81 2.70
CA TYR A 400 -2.62 6.34 1.36
C TYR A 400 -3.59 7.41 0.84
N GLY A 401 -4.70 7.65 1.56
CA GLY A 401 -5.71 8.64 1.20
C GLY A 401 -5.42 10.06 1.67
N ILE A 402 -4.31 10.30 2.39
CA ILE A 402 -3.92 11.64 2.86
C ILE A 402 -2.45 11.93 2.50
N PRO A 403 -2.10 13.19 2.14
CA PRO A 403 -0.72 13.60 1.95
C PRO A 403 -0.05 13.74 3.32
N LEU A 404 0.86 12.84 3.69
CA LEU A 404 1.52 12.87 5.01
C LEU A 404 2.68 13.88 5.04
N HIS A 405 3.13 14.28 6.23
CA HIS A 405 4.27 15.17 6.41
C HIS A 405 5.47 14.41 7.00
N LEU A 406 6.69 14.73 6.57
CA LEU A 406 7.90 14.40 7.31
C LEU A 406 8.30 15.59 8.17
N TRP A 407 8.50 15.36 9.46
CA TRP A 407 9.07 16.35 10.37
C TRP A 407 10.51 15.98 10.63
N VAL A 408 11.42 16.91 10.34
CA VAL A 408 12.85 16.78 10.63
C VAL A 408 13.17 17.67 11.82
N LEU A 409 13.67 17.07 12.90
CA LEU A 409 14.00 17.74 14.14
C LEU A 409 15.47 17.52 14.48
N ARG A 410 16.04 18.41 15.28
CA ARG A 410 17.39 18.27 15.85
C ARG A 410 17.32 18.55 17.35
N ARG A 411 17.88 17.66 18.17
CA ARG A 411 17.95 17.89 19.63
C ARG A 411 18.82 19.13 19.90
N PRO A 412 18.31 20.19 20.52
CA PRO A 412 19.12 21.35 20.86
C PRO A 412 20.23 20.99 21.85
N ASP A 413 21.38 21.65 21.75
CA ASP A 413 22.44 21.52 22.76
C ASP A 413 22.10 22.37 23.99
N PRO A 414 21.91 21.77 25.17
CA PRO A 414 21.52 22.50 26.38
C PRO A 414 22.58 23.48 26.89
N ALA A 415 23.84 23.36 26.48
CA ALA A 415 24.95 24.13 27.06
C ALA A 415 25.52 25.25 26.16
N GLY A 416 25.05 25.39 24.91
CA GLY A 416 25.68 26.31 23.96
C GLY A 416 27.20 26.09 23.90
N ALA A 417 27.63 24.83 23.88
CA ALA A 417 29.05 24.47 23.97
C ALA A 417 29.84 25.22 22.88
N ALA A 418 31.07 25.62 23.19
CA ALA A 418 31.92 26.37 22.27
C ALA A 418 32.09 25.59 20.95
N GLY A 419 31.43 26.06 19.88
CA GLY A 419 31.39 25.40 18.56
C GLY A 419 30.02 24.82 18.16
N ALA A 420 29.02 24.85 19.03
CA ALA A 420 27.64 24.49 18.68
C ALA A 420 27.07 25.51 17.67
N VAL A 421 26.61 25.01 16.52
CA VAL A 421 25.94 25.86 15.52
C VAL A 421 24.65 26.38 16.16
N PRO A 422 24.47 27.71 16.29
CA PRO A 422 23.24 28.26 16.83
C PRO A 422 22.05 27.77 15.99
N PRO A 423 20.90 27.44 16.62
CA PRO A 423 19.74 26.99 15.88
C PRO A 423 19.36 28.05 14.83
N SER A 424 19.09 27.60 13.60
CA SER A 424 18.62 28.53 12.57
C SER A 424 17.35 29.23 13.06
N PRO A 425 17.23 30.56 12.93
CA PRO A 425 16.00 31.27 13.25
C PRO A 425 14.90 31.05 12.19
N HIS A 426 15.06 30.09 11.28
CA HIS A 426 14.12 29.73 10.24
C HIS A 426 13.69 28.26 10.36
N LEU A 427 12.51 27.96 9.85
CA LEU A 427 12.01 26.62 9.58
C LEU A 427 11.98 26.39 8.07
N LEU A 428 12.48 25.24 7.60
CA LEU A 428 12.30 24.84 6.21
C LEU A 428 10.90 24.24 6.00
N LEU A 429 10.12 24.83 5.10
CA LEU A 429 8.85 24.27 4.63
C LEU A 429 9.02 23.82 3.19
N VAL A 430 8.59 22.59 2.88
CA VAL A 430 8.66 22.00 1.55
C VAL A 430 7.32 21.36 1.19
N ASP A 431 6.80 21.66 0.01
CA ASP A 431 5.76 20.85 -0.65
C ASP A 431 6.42 20.01 -1.73
N ALA A 432 6.56 18.72 -1.45
CA ALA A 432 7.24 17.80 -2.33
C ALA A 432 6.38 17.33 -3.50
N ALA A 433 5.06 17.60 -3.49
CA ALA A 433 4.23 17.41 -4.68
C ALA A 433 4.59 18.41 -5.78
N GLY A 434 4.91 19.66 -5.41
CA GLY A 434 5.39 20.70 -6.33
C GLY A 434 6.80 20.46 -6.89
N LEU A 435 7.56 19.49 -6.34
CA LEU A 435 8.88 19.10 -6.85
C LEU A 435 8.82 18.16 -8.06
N LEU A 436 7.63 17.61 -8.37
CA LEU A 436 7.44 16.74 -9.52
C LEU A 436 7.17 17.60 -10.77
N PRO A 437 7.85 17.34 -11.92
CA PRO A 437 7.63 18.08 -13.15
C PRO A 437 6.15 18.06 -13.57
N GLU A 438 5.62 19.21 -13.99
CA GLU A 438 4.30 19.29 -14.60
C GLU A 438 4.19 18.32 -15.80
N GLY A 439 3.09 17.56 -15.87
CA GLY A 439 2.89 16.46 -16.81
C GLY A 439 3.06 15.04 -16.23
N HIS A 440 3.34 14.91 -14.92
CA HIS A 440 3.28 13.62 -14.20
C HIS A 440 2.07 13.52 -13.24
N GLY A 441 1.42 14.64 -12.95
CA GLY A 441 0.10 14.72 -12.33
C GLY A 441 -0.96 15.05 -13.38
N GLY A 442 -1.50 14.02 -14.05
CA GLY A 442 -2.63 14.16 -14.98
C GLY A 442 -2.27 14.39 -16.45
N HIS A 443 -2.74 13.46 -17.29
CA HIS A 443 -2.84 13.45 -18.76
C HIS A 443 -1.57 13.24 -19.62
N GLY A 444 -1.51 12.05 -20.26
CA GLY A 444 -1.15 11.86 -21.67
C GLY A 444 0.31 11.59 -22.06
N GLY A 445 0.58 10.41 -22.63
CA GLY A 445 1.50 10.21 -23.77
C GLY A 445 3.04 10.21 -23.63
N HIS A 446 3.60 9.01 -23.48
CA HIS A 446 4.75 8.42 -24.24
C HIS A 446 6.22 8.75 -23.88
N GLY A 447 6.92 7.71 -23.40
CA GLY A 447 8.38 7.62 -23.28
C GLY A 447 8.77 6.86 -22.01
N GLY A 448 9.59 5.80 -22.12
CA GLY A 448 9.83 4.82 -21.06
C GLY A 448 10.18 5.42 -19.69
N ARG A 449 9.41 5.04 -18.65
CA ARG A 449 9.64 5.46 -17.26
C ARG A 449 10.25 4.29 -16.46
N GLU A 450 11.56 4.11 -16.58
CA GLU A 450 12.39 3.50 -15.53
C GLU A 450 12.30 4.39 -14.27
N ALA A 451 12.08 3.82 -13.07
CA ALA A 451 12.39 4.26 -11.68
C ALA A 451 12.41 5.77 -11.23
N LEU A 452 12.23 6.73 -12.12
CA LEU A 452 12.59 8.14 -11.99
C LEU A 452 11.67 9.00 -11.08
N PRO A 453 10.36 8.73 -10.89
CA PRO A 453 9.52 9.60 -10.04
C PRO A 453 9.88 9.61 -8.54
N ARG A 454 10.28 8.46 -7.98
CA ARG A 454 10.62 8.33 -6.55
C ARG A 454 12.02 8.85 -6.25
N GLN A 455 12.96 8.57 -7.16
CA GLN A 455 14.33 9.06 -7.07
C GLN A 455 14.37 10.59 -7.14
N LEU A 456 13.63 11.19 -8.09
CA LEU A 456 13.52 12.64 -8.21
C LEU A 456 12.93 13.30 -6.96
N LEU A 457 11.85 12.74 -6.40
CA LEU A 457 11.26 13.23 -5.15
C LEU A 457 12.29 13.20 -4.01
N ARG A 458 12.98 12.07 -3.85
CA ARG A 458 14.01 11.89 -2.84
C ARG A 458 15.12 12.91 -3.01
N ASP A 459 15.71 13.00 -4.20
CA ASP A 459 16.85 13.85 -4.48
C ASP A 459 16.50 15.33 -4.27
N ALA A 460 15.31 15.76 -4.69
CA ALA A 460 14.86 17.12 -4.53
C ALA A 460 14.58 17.51 -3.07
N VAL A 461 13.99 16.61 -2.27
CA VAL A 461 13.81 16.82 -0.82
C VAL A 461 15.16 16.87 -0.11
N LEU A 462 16.10 15.98 -0.47
CA LEU A 462 17.44 15.97 0.11
C LEU A 462 18.23 17.21 -0.28
N GLU A 463 18.15 17.69 -1.52
CA GLU A 463 18.80 18.92 -1.97
C GLU A 463 18.32 20.14 -1.16
N ALA A 464 17.00 20.29 -1.00
CA ALA A 464 16.42 21.36 -0.19
C ALA A 464 16.87 21.29 1.28
N TRP A 465 16.88 20.08 1.85
CA TRP A 465 17.32 19.83 3.22
C TRP A 465 18.83 20.08 3.41
N GLU A 466 19.70 19.54 2.56
CA GLU A 466 21.15 19.69 2.67
C GLU A 466 21.60 21.15 2.50
N SER A 467 20.94 21.90 1.61
CA SER A 467 21.16 23.34 1.46
C SER A 467 20.78 24.09 2.73
N PHE A 468 19.58 23.85 3.25
CA PHE A 468 19.09 24.50 4.47
C PHE A 468 19.90 24.10 5.72
N ASP A 469 20.25 22.83 5.89
CA ASP A 469 20.97 22.37 7.08
C ASP A 469 22.39 22.96 7.15
N ARG A 470 23.01 23.21 5.98
CA ARG A 470 24.33 23.84 5.88
C ARG A 470 24.29 25.34 6.09
N HIS A 471 23.30 26.03 5.53
CA HIS A 471 23.28 27.50 5.44
C HIS A 471 22.31 28.17 6.40
N GLY A 472 21.39 27.41 7.01
CA GLY A 472 20.30 27.93 7.83
C GLY A 472 19.19 28.65 7.04
N THR A 473 19.33 28.74 5.72
CA THR A 473 18.38 29.35 4.78
C THR A 473 18.43 28.58 3.46
N THR A 474 17.45 28.78 2.59
CA THR A 474 17.43 28.21 1.23
C THR A 474 16.79 29.21 0.27
N GLU A 475 17.14 29.13 -1.02
CA GLU A 475 16.48 29.92 -2.05
C GLU A 475 14.99 29.56 -2.12
N ALA A 476 14.13 30.56 -2.03
CA ALA A 476 12.68 30.35 -2.05
C ALA A 476 12.25 29.94 -3.47
N ARG A 477 11.61 28.79 -3.58
CA ARG A 477 10.97 28.29 -4.80
C ARG A 477 9.45 28.36 -4.58
N PRO A 478 8.74 29.29 -5.25
CA PRO A 478 7.30 29.43 -5.09
C PRO A 478 6.57 28.10 -5.30
N GLY A 479 5.63 27.79 -4.41
CA GLY A 479 4.85 26.54 -4.40
C GLY A 479 5.62 25.30 -3.94
N VAL A 480 6.91 25.42 -3.62
CA VAL A 480 7.82 24.26 -3.52
C VAL A 480 8.62 24.25 -2.23
N ALA A 481 9.44 25.27 -1.97
CA ALA A 481 10.27 25.31 -0.77
C ALA A 481 10.55 26.74 -0.32
N ARG A 482 10.55 26.99 1.00
CA ARG A 482 10.90 28.29 1.58
C ARG A 482 11.46 28.08 2.99
N ALA A 483 12.53 28.81 3.33
CA ALA A 483 12.94 29.01 4.71
C ALA A 483 12.11 30.16 5.31
N VAL A 484 11.26 29.85 6.30
CA VAL A 484 10.35 30.82 6.92
C VAL A 484 10.89 31.24 8.28
N PRO A 485 11.04 32.54 8.58
CA PRO A 485 11.44 33.00 9.90
C PRO A 485 10.50 32.49 11.00
N VAL A 486 11.06 31.98 12.09
CA VAL A 486 10.27 31.45 13.22
C VAL A 486 9.28 32.49 13.76
N ILE A 487 9.65 33.77 13.76
CA ILE A 487 8.78 34.86 14.20
C ILE A 487 7.49 34.98 13.35
N GLU A 488 7.53 34.66 12.06
CA GLU A 488 6.34 34.63 11.18
C GLU A 488 5.40 33.47 11.53
N LEU A 489 5.92 32.40 12.12
CA LEU A 489 5.16 31.19 12.47
C LEU A 489 4.60 31.22 13.90
N LEU A 490 5.06 32.12 14.76
CA LEU A 490 4.63 32.22 16.17
C LEU A 490 3.36 33.06 16.33
N ASP A 491 2.34 32.76 15.55
CA ASP A 491 1.02 33.41 15.60
C ASP A 491 0.05 32.70 16.60
N ASP A 492 -1.24 32.98 16.48
CA ASP A 492 -2.28 32.40 17.34
C ASP A 492 -2.57 30.92 17.03
N ASP A 493 -2.23 30.43 15.84
CA ASP A 493 -2.47 29.04 15.42
C ASP A 493 -1.19 28.19 15.48
N VAL A 494 -0.03 28.82 15.28
CA VAL A 494 1.27 28.21 15.06
C VAL A 494 1.15 27.12 14.00
N ASP A 495 0.60 27.49 12.84
CA ASP A 495 0.37 26.57 11.73
C ASP A 495 1.68 26.31 10.99
N LEU A 496 2.06 25.04 10.84
CA LEU A 496 3.30 24.63 10.19
C LEU A 496 3.05 23.89 8.87
N ALA A 497 1.82 23.91 8.35
CA ALA A 497 1.50 23.28 7.08
C ALA A 497 2.19 24.03 5.92
N PRO A 498 3.02 23.37 5.09
CA PRO A 498 3.72 24.04 3.99
C PRO A 498 2.80 24.85 3.07
N ALA A 499 1.63 24.31 2.74
CA ALA A 499 0.64 24.96 1.87
C ALA A 499 0.15 26.34 2.36
N ARG A 500 0.27 26.67 3.65
CA ARG A 500 -0.15 27.99 4.19
C ARG A 500 0.93 29.07 4.04
N HIS A 501 2.18 28.67 3.83
CA HIS A 501 3.36 29.54 3.93
C HIS A 501 4.21 29.60 2.67
N LEU A 502 4.01 28.64 1.76
CA LEU A 502 4.60 28.67 0.44
C LEU A 502 3.77 29.62 -0.42
N PRO A 503 4.38 30.68 -0.99
CA PRO A 503 3.66 31.50 -1.96
C PRO A 503 3.22 30.62 -3.13
N PRO A 504 2.07 30.90 -3.76
CA PRO A 504 1.65 30.14 -4.93
C PRO A 504 2.77 30.15 -5.99
N PRO A 505 2.94 29.07 -6.77
CA PRO A 505 3.92 29.05 -7.84
C PRO A 505 3.73 30.30 -8.72
N ALA A 506 4.83 30.97 -9.05
CA ALA A 506 4.81 32.11 -9.96
C ALA A 506 4.55 31.57 -11.36
N THR A 507 3.29 31.37 -11.69
CA THR A 507 2.86 31.16 -13.07
C THR A 507 2.84 32.52 -13.74
N ASP A 508 3.52 32.63 -14.88
CA ASP A 508 3.35 33.77 -15.78
C ASP A 508 1.96 33.59 -16.45
N ASP A 509 0.89 33.86 -15.70
CA ASP A 509 -0.48 33.35 -15.93
C ASP A 509 -1.18 33.93 -17.15
N GLY A 510 -0.80 35.11 -17.62
CA GLY A 510 -1.46 35.77 -18.75
C GLY A 510 -1.51 34.90 -20.01
N PRO A 511 -0.35 34.46 -20.53
CA PRO A 511 -0.30 33.57 -21.70
C PRO A 511 -0.87 32.17 -21.42
N GLU A 512 -0.74 31.63 -20.20
CA GLU A 512 -1.23 30.29 -19.86
C GLU A 512 -2.76 30.24 -19.73
N LEU A 513 -3.39 31.21 -19.04
CA LEU A 513 -4.84 31.35 -18.97
C LEU A 513 -5.43 31.65 -20.35
N THR A 514 -4.73 32.41 -21.18
CA THR A 514 -5.13 32.64 -22.58
C THR A 514 -5.12 31.33 -23.37
N SER A 515 -4.07 30.53 -23.24
CA SER A 515 -3.96 29.21 -23.86
C SER A 515 -5.04 28.24 -23.35
N LEU A 516 -5.30 28.21 -22.03
CA LEU A 516 -6.38 27.42 -21.43
C LEU A 516 -7.75 27.84 -21.97
N ARG A 517 -8.01 29.14 -22.08
CA ARG A 517 -9.24 29.69 -22.67
C ARG A 517 -9.39 29.30 -24.14
N GLU A 518 -8.32 29.37 -24.92
CA GLU A 518 -8.32 28.99 -26.33
C GLU A 518 -8.56 27.49 -26.52
N ARG A 519 -7.90 26.65 -25.71
CA ARG A 519 -8.13 25.20 -25.66
C ARG A 519 -9.56 24.88 -25.28
N LEU A 520 -10.09 25.47 -24.21
CA LEU A 520 -11.48 25.31 -23.80
C LEU A 520 -12.44 25.70 -24.94
N ALA A 521 -12.20 26.84 -25.59
CA ALA A 521 -13.03 27.29 -26.70
C ALA A 521 -12.97 26.32 -27.89
N ALA A 522 -11.79 25.76 -28.19
CA ALA A 522 -11.62 24.75 -29.22
C ALA A 522 -12.35 23.43 -28.86
N THR A 523 -12.20 22.94 -27.63
CA THR A 523 -12.86 21.73 -27.14
C THR A 523 -14.38 21.90 -27.13
N LEU A 524 -14.92 23.06 -26.73
CA LEU A 524 -16.35 23.35 -26.77
C LEU A 524 -16.90 23.38 -28.20
N ARG A 525 -16.17 24.00 -29.16
CA ARG A 525 -16.56 23.96 -30.59
C ARG A 525 -16.56 22.52 -31.11
N HIS A 526 -15.50 21.76 -30.85
CA HIS A 526 -15.41 20.37 -31.25
C HIS A 526 -16.54 19.52 -30.65
N THR A 527 -16.86 19.72 -29.37
CA THR A 527 -17.96 19.03 -28.68
C THR A 527 -19.31 19.33 -29.34
N ALA A 528 -19.54 20.59 -29.75
CA ALA A 528 -20.74 20.97 -30.49
C ALA A 528 -20.80 20.30 -31.87
N GLU A 529 -19.68 20.23 -32.59
CA GLU A 529 -19.59 19.59 -33.92
C GLU A 529 -19.87 18.09 -33.88
N ILE A 530 -19.38 17.39 -32.85
CA ILE A 530 -19.55 15.93 -32.71
C ILE A 530 -20.81 15.54 -31.94
N THR A 531 -21.69 16.50 -31.63
CA THR A 531 -22.92 16.24 -30.88
C THR A 531 -23.79 15.18 -31.59
N PRO A 532 -24.07 14.04 -30.96
CA PRO A 532 -24.81 12.96 -31.60
C PRO A 532 -26.24 13.37 -31.93
N ALA A 533 -26.68 13.13 -33.17
CA ALA A 533 -28.08 13.32 -33.54
C ALA A 533 -28.98 12.31 -32.81
N PRO A 534 -30.16 12.71 -32.29
CA PRO A 534 -31.12 11.76 -31.76
C PRO A 534 -31.54 10.80 -32.89
N GLY A 535 -31.38 9.50 -32.67
CA GLY A 535 -31.75 8.50 -33.66
C GLY A 535 -33.24 8.58 -34.02
N VAL A 536 -33.58 8.17 -35.25
CA VAL A 536 -34.98 8.09 -35.68
C VAL A 536 -35.69 6.99 -34.86
N PRO A 537 -36.80 7.27 -34.16
CA PRO A 537 -37.55 6.24 -33.46
C PRO A 537 -38.04 5.18 -34.46
N VAL A 538 -37.88 3.91 -34.11
CA VAL A 538 -38.40 2.80 -34.92
C VAL A 538 -39.92 2.92 -34.95
N SER A 539 -40.47 3.33 -36.09
CA SER A 539 -41.90 3.64 -36.25
C SER A 539 -42.77 2.48 -35.77
N GLY A 540 -43.67 2.77 -34.82
CA GLY A 540 -44.66 1.83 -34.27
C GLY A 540 -44.87 1.86 -32.75
N ALA A 541 -44.24 2.77 -32.00
CA ALA A 541 -44.76 3.17 -30.70
C ALA A 541 -45.72 4.37 -30.90
N PRO A 542 -47.01 4.29 -30.55
CA PRO A 542 -47.86 5.47 -30.64
C PRO A 542 -47.35 6.50 -29.64
N ALA A 543 -47.37 7.78 -30.05
CA ALA A 543 -47.27 8.87 -29.09
C ALA A 543 -48.39 8.70 -28.04
N PRO A 544 -48.12 8.93 -26.74
CA PRO A 544 -49.14 8.83 -25.72
C PRO A 544 -50.26 9.83 -26.02
N GLY A 545 -51.44 9.34 -26.41
CA GLY A 545 -52.66 10.16 -26.58
C GLY A 545 -53.39 10.11 -27.92
N THR A 546 -53.04 9.24 -28.88
CA THR A 546 -53.79 9.18 -30.17
C THR A 546 -54.68 7.93 -30.24
N PRO A 547 -56.01 8.04 -30.43
CA PRO A 547 -56.88 6.88 -30.61
C PRO A 547 -56.68 6.27 -32.00
N VAL A 548 -56.40 4.97 -32.05
CA VAL A 548 -56.18 4.22 -33.29
C VAL A 548 -57.54 3.78 -33.84
N SER A 549 -57.93 4.30 -35.01
CA SER A 549 -59.04 3.78 -35.82
C SER A 549 -58.52 3.37 -37.19
N GLY A 550 -58.67 2.09 -37.53
CA GLY A 550 -58.36 1.55 -38.85
C GLY A 550 -57.85 0.10 -38.78
N ALA A 551 -58.67 -0.85 -39.20
CA ALA A 551 -58.26 -2.24 -39.41
C ALA A 551 -57.33 -2.35 -40.63
N PRO A 552 -56.22 -3.10 -40.58
CA PRO A 552 -55.35 -3.28 -41.74
C PRO A 552 -55.89 -4.39 -42.66
N ALA A 553 -55.76 -4.17 -43.97
CA ALA A 553 -56.03 -5.16 -45.01
C ALA A 553 -55.01 -6.33 -44.99
N PRO A 554 -55.40 -7.55 -45.38
CA PRO A 554 -54.51 -8.71 -45.36
C PRO A 554 -53.65 -8.75 -46.64
N GLY A 555 -52.31 -8.89 -46.51
CA GLY A 555 -51.49 -9.29 -47.67
C GLY A 555 -50.03 -8.84 -47.77
N THR A 556 -49.39 -8.23 -46.77
CA THR A 556 -47.96 -7.85 -46.88
C THR A 556 -47.16 -8.46 -45.72
N PRO A 557 -46.04 -9.17 -45.96
CA PRO A 557 -45.21 -9.66 -44.87
C PRO A 557 -44.48 -8.48 -44.22
N VAL A 558 -45.01 -8.01 -43.09
CA VAL A 558 -44.34 -7.03 -42.24
C VAL A 558 -43.20 -7.74 -41.51
N SER A 559 -41.97 -7.54 -41.96
CA SER A 559 -40.79 -7.93 -41.20
C SER A 559 -40.66 -7.01 -39.98
N GLY A 560 -40.95 -7.55 -38.80
CA GLY A 560 -40.56 -7.00 -37.49
C GLY A 560 -41.55 -6.03 -36.85
N ALA A 561 -42.45 -6.55 -36.01
CA ALA A 561 -43.28 -5.74 -35.11
C ALA A 561 -42.42 -4.94 -34.09
N PRO A 562 -42.80 -3.71 -33.72
CA PRO A 562 -42.13 -2.94 -32.68
C PRO A 562 -42.41 -3.57 -31.32
N GLY A 563 -41.37 -3.99 -30.61
CA GLY A 563 -41.48 -4.54 -29.25
C GLY A 563 -41.14 -6.02 -29.09
N ALA A 564 -40.78 -6.74 -30.16
CA ALA A 564 -40.21 -8.08 -30.01
C ALA A 564 -38.88 -7.98 -29.24
N ARG A 565 -38.84 -8.49 -28.00
CA ARG A 565 -37.60 -8.61 -27.21
C ARG A 565 -36.59 -9.37 -28.06
N ARG A 566 -35.58 -8.66 -28.57
CA ARG A 566 -34.52 -9.26 -29.38
C ARG A 566 -33.88 -10.38 -28.55
N PRO A 567 -33.62 -11.55 -29.14
CA PRO A 567 -32.95 -12.62 -28.43
C PRO A 567 -31.59 -12.11 -27.95
N THR A 568 -31.40 -12.14 -26.63
CA THR A 568 -30.14 -11.76 -25.99
C THR A 568 -29.36 -13.01 -25.63
N THR A 569 -28.04 -12.89 -25.60
CA THR A 569 -27.13 -13.87 -25.00
C THR A 569 -26.38 -13.20 -23.85
N THR A 570 -25.83 -13.98 -22.93
CA THR A 570 -25.03 -13.44 -21.82
C THR A 570 -23.55 -13.35 -22.18
N VAL A 571 -22.82 -12.44 -21.54
CA VAL A 571 -21.34 -12.38 -21.65
C VAL A 571 -20.72 -13.74 -21.27
N GLY A 572 -21.27 -14.43 -20.26
CA GLY A 572 -20.83 -15.77 -19.89
C GLY A 572 -21.09 -16.85 -20.96
N GLU A 573 -22.15 -16.72 -21.76
CA GLU A 573 -22.39 -17.60 -22.92
C GLU A 573 -21.45 -17.27 -24.08
N LEU A 574 -21.23 -16.00 -24.38
CA LEU A 574 -20.28 -15.55 -25.40
C LEU A 574 -18.86 -16.04 -25.08
N ALA A 575 -18.44 -15.96 -23.80
CA ALA A 575 -17.16 -16.49 -23.35
C ALA A 575 -17.05 -18.02 -23.50
N ARG A 576 -18.12 -18.76 -23.17
CA ARG A 576 -18.17 -20.23 -23.35
C ARG A 576 -18.16 -20.64 -24.82
N ALA A 577 -18.79 -19.85 -25.69
CA ALA A 577 -18.82 -20.06 -27.13
C ALA A 577 -17.51 -19.63 -27.83
N GLY A 578 -16.56 -19.03 -27.09
CA GLY A 578 -15.28 -18.55 -27.65
C GLY A 578 -15.37 -17.23 -28.40
N ALA A 579 -16.51 -16.53 -28.38
CA ALA A 579 -16.69 -15.25 -29.06
C ALA A 579 -15.99 -14.07 -28.35
N LEU A 580 -15.60 -14.26 -27.09
CA LEU A 580 -14.73 -13.36 -26.34
C LEU A 580 -13.94 -14.13 -25.28
N LEU A 581 -12.75 -13.64 -24.93
CA LEU A 581 -12.03 -14.07 -23.73
C LEU A 581 -12.38 -13.16 -22.57
N MET A 582 -12.41 -13.71 -21.36
CA MET A 582 -12.77 -12.95 -20.17
C MET A 582 -11.75 -13.22 -19.06
N ARG A 583 -11.09 -12.17 -18.56
CA ARG A 583 -10.03 -12.26 -17.54
C ARG A 583 -10.29 -11.27 -16.41
N PRO A 584 -10.26 -11.69 -15.13
CA PRO A 584 -10.30 -10.77 -14.01
C PRO A 584 -8.96 -10.04 -13.85
N GLY A 585 -8.99 -8.83 -13.30
CA GLY A 585 -7.80 -8.04 -12.99
C GLY A 585 -6.95 -8.63 -11.88
N GLY A 586 -5.66 -8.24 -11.87
CA GLY A 586 -4.63 -8.75 -10.97
C GLY A 586 -4.64 -8.13 -9.56
N PRO A 587 -3.61 -8.39 -8.72
CA PRO A 587 -3.54 -8.04 -7.30
C PRO A 587 -3.58 -6.54 -6.96
N GLY A 588 -3.78 -5.67 -7.96
CA GLY A 588 -3.90 -4.23 -7.80
C GLY A 588 -2.58 -3.50 -8.01
N ALA A 589 -2.67 -2.17 -8.09
CA ALA A 589 -1.53 -1.29 -8.21
C ALA A 589 -0.94 -0.97 -6.83
N VAL A 590 0.38 -0.85 -6.76
CA VAL A 590 1.11 -0.19 -5.67
C VAL A 590 1.73 1.08 -6.27
N PRO A 591 1.60 2.26 -5.64
CA PRO A 591 2.28 3.46 -6.14
C PRO A 591 3.80 3.23 -6.20
N GLY A 592 4.40 3.36 -7.38
CA GLY A 592 5.84 3.26 -7.55
C GLY A 592 6.42 1.84 -7.58
N GLY A 593 5.80 0.91 -8.30
CA GLY A 593 6.48 -0.31 -8.73
C GLY A 593 7.22 -0.11 -10.06
N ASP A 594 8.29 -0.85 -10.32
CA ASP A 594 9.02 -0.82 -11.61
C ASP A 594 8.38 -1.73 -12.69
N GLY A 595 7.17 -2.23 -12.45
CA GLY A 595 6.39 -3.05 -13.38
C GLY A 595 5.51 -2.22 -14.34
N PRO A 596 4.80 -2.88 -15.28
CA PRO A 596 3.99 -2.18 -16.28
C PRO A 596 2.88 -1.34 -15.62
N ALA A 597 2.53 -0.22 -16.28
CA ALA A 597 1.47 0.69 -15.83
C ALA A 597 0.16 -0.07 -15.63
N VAL A 598 -0.59 0.25 -14.58
CA VAL A 598 -1.82 -0.45 -14.20
C VAL A 598 -3.01 0.45 -14.43
N LEU A 599 -3.96 -0.03 -15.23
CA LEU A 599 -5.27 0.59 -15.39
C LEU A 599 -6.11 0.30 -14.14
N THR A 600 -6.46 1.35 -13.39
CA THR A 600 -7.21 1.23 -12.13
C THR A 600 -8.71 1.39 -12.34
N GLU A 601 -9.50 1.01 -11.34
CA GLU A 601 -10.95 1.23 -11.32
C GLU A 601 -11.31 2.71 -11.51
N HIS A 602 -10.56 3.61 -10.88
CA HIS A 602 -10.76 5.05 -11.03
C HIS A 602 -10.49 5.50 -12.47
N ASP A 603 -9.43 5.01 -13.11
CA ASP A 603 -9.07 5.37 -14.49
C ASP A 603 -10.15 4.95 -15.50
N VAL A 604 -10.78 3.81 -15.26
CA VAL A 604 -11.87 3.30 -16.12
C VAL A 604 -13.12 4.16 -15.97
N VAL A 605 -13.46 4.57 -14.74
CA VAL A 605 -14.64 5.40 -14.46
C VAL A 605 -14.43 6.85 -14.90
N ALA A 606 -13.26 7.43 -14.63
CA ALA A 606 -12.90 8.79 -15.04
C ALA A 606 -12.54 8.88 -16.53
N GLY A 607 -12.24 7.75 -17.16
CA GLY A 607 -11.79 7.64 -18.55
C GLY A 607 -10.43 8.31 -18.79
N THR A 608 -9.51 8.16 -17.84
CA THR A 608 -8.13 8.69 -17.86
C THR A 608 -7.11 7.61 -18.20
N GLY A 609 -5.84 7.97 -18.43
CA GLY A 609 -4.76 6.99 -18.61
C GLY A 609 -4.51 6.14 -17.33
N PRO A 610 -3.72 5.06 -17.42
CA PRO A 610 -3.39 4.23 -16.26
C PRO A 610 -2.60 5.02 -15.22
N THR A 611 -3.08 5.07 -13.97
CA THR A 611 -2.45 5.79 -12.85
C THR A 611 -1.71 4.88 -11.86
N GLY A 612 -1.90 3.57 -11.96
CA GLY A 612 -1.24 2.60 -11.08
C GLY A 612 0.07 2.05 -11.65
N THR A 613 0.82 1.33 -10.82
CA THR A 613 2.01 0.57 -11.24
C THR A 613 2.04 -0.81 -10.58
N LEU A 614 2.46 -1.84 -11.31
CA LEU A 614 2.66 -3.17 -10.73
C LEU A 614 3.99 -3.24 -9.97
N PRO A 615 4.05 -3.88 -8.80
CA PRO A 615 5.31 -4.14 -8.13
C PRO A 615 6.19 -5.09 -8.94
N ALA A 616 7.51 -4.85 -8.93
CA ALA A 616 8.49 -5.72 -9.58
C ALA A 616 8.50 -7.11 -8.94
N GLY A 617 8.49 -8.17 -9.76
CA GLY A 617 8.46 -9.55 -9.27
C GLY A 617 7.08 -10.11 -8.89
N ALA A 618 5.98 -9.52 -9.41
CA ALA A 618 4.65 -10.07 -9.22
C ALA A 618 4.57 -11.56 -9.65
N PRO A 619 4.00 -12.45 -8.83
CA PRO A 619 4.07 -13.91 -9.04
C PRO A 619 3.16 -14.47 -10.16
N GLU A 620 2.33 -13.63 -10.79
CA GLU A 620 1.46 -13.99 -11.91
C GLU A 620 1.72 -13.05 -13.10
N ASP A 621 1.72 -13.59 -14.33
CA ASP A 621 1.83 -12.77 -15.55
C ASP A 621 0.67 -11.76 -15.61
N PRO A 622 0.95 -10.45 -15.69
CA PRO A 622 -0.08 -9.44 -15.67
C PRO A 622 -1.01 -9.58 -16.87
N VAL A 623 -2.31 -9.35 -16.64
CA VAL A 623 -3.28 -9.27 -17.74
C VAL A 623 -3.07 -7.94 -18.45
N LEU A 624 -2.31 -7.95 -19.55
CA LEU A 624 -2.08 -6.77 -20.37
C LEU A 624 -3.26 -6.50 -21.29
N THR A 625 -3.67 -5.24 -21.34
CA THR A 625 -4.71 -4.73 -22.24
C THR A 625 -4.19 -4.69 -23.67
N GLU A 626 -5.06 -4.96 -24.62
CA GLU A 626 -4.84 -4.81 -26.06
C GLU A 626 -5.88 -3.83 -26.63
N GLU A 627 -5.54 -3.17 -27.74
CA GLU A 627 -6.49 -2.31 -28.46
C GLU A 627 -7.75 -3.12 -28.82
N GLY A 628 -8.92 -2.60 -28.47
CA GLY A 628 -10.20 -3.30 -28.68
C GLY A 628 -10.65 -4.17 -27.51
N ASP A 629 -9.87 -4.30 -26.43
CA ASP A 629 -10.36 -4.90 -25.19
C ASP A 629 -11.46 -4.03 -24.56
N VAL A 630 -12.45 -4.66 -23.94
CA VAL A 630 -13.52 -3.98 -23.19
C VAL A 630 -13.35 -4.21 -21.71
N VAL A 631 -13.10 -3.14 -20.96
CA VAL A 631 -12.87 -3.16 -19.51
C VAL A 631 -14.13 -2.76 -18.75
N VAL A 632 -14.49 -3.55 -17.74
CA VAL A 632 -15.72 -3.37 -16.94
C VAL A 632 -15.37 -3.39 -15.44
N PRO A 633 -15.71 -2.33 -14.67
CA PRO A 633 -15.55 -2.32 -13.22
C PRO A 633 -16.64 -3.15 -12.53
N VAL A 634 -16.26 -3.85 -11.47
CA VAL A 634 -17.12 -4.76 -10.68
C VAL A 634 -17.80 -4.05 -9.52
N LEU A 635 -17.18 -2.97 -9.03
CA LEU A 635 -17.66 -2.14 -7.94
C LEU A 635 -17.99 -0.74 -8.49
N GLY A 636 -18.93 -0.04 -7.85
CA GLY A 636 -19.28 1.34 -8.18
C GLY A 636 -20.73 1.56 -8.63
N ARG A 637 -21.19 2.81 -8.52
CA ARG A 637 -22.51 3.27 -8.96
C ARG A 637 -22.41 3.80 -10.41
N GLY A 638 -22.44 2.92 -11.40
CA GLY A 638 -22.44 3.35 -12.80
C GLY A 638 -22.42 2.21 -13.80
N ALA A 639 -23.06 2.41 -14.95
CA ALA A 639 -23.01 1.51 -16.09
C ALA A 639 -21.78 1.85 -16.94
N VAL A 640 -20.59 1.52 -16.46
CA VAL A 640 -19.32 1.85 -17.14
C VAL A 640 -18.80 0.63 -17.87
N ALA A 641 -18.47 0.79 -19.15
CA ALA A 641 -17.63 -0.12 -19.90
C ALA A 641 -16.75 0.75 -20.82
N ARG A 642 -15.45 0.45 -20.87
CA ARG A 642 -14.48 1.22 -21.63
C ARG A 642 -13.82 0.32 -22.67
N VAL A 643 -13.79 0.76 -23.92
CA VAL A 643 -12.96 0.14 -24.95
C VAL A 643 -11.53 0.68 -24.81
N VAL A 644 -10.54 -0.21 -24.78
CA VAL A 644 -9.12 0.12 -24.72
C VAL A 644 -8.69 0.64 -26.09
N ASP A 645 -8.09 1.82 -26.10
CA ASP A 645 -7.50 2.46 -27.25
C ASP A 645 -6.00 2.11 -27.38
N ARG A 646 -5.35 2.59 -28.44
CA ARG A 646 -3.91 2.38 -28.65
C ARG A 646 -3.03 2.97 -27.55
N GLU A 647 -3.46 4.06 -26.93
CA GLU A 647 -2.66 4.78 -25.94
C GLU A 647 -2.65 4.05 -24.59
N THR A 648 -3.74 3.36 -24.26
CA THR A 648 -3.91 2.60 -23.02
C THR A 648 -3.68 1.08 -23.17
N ALA A 649 -3.35 0.62 -24.38
CA ALA A 649 -2.90 -0.74 -24.63
C ALA A 649 -1.52 -1.00 -23.99
N GLY A 650 -1.27 -2.25 -23.58
CA GLY A 650 -0.05 -2.65 -22.88
C GLY A 650 -0.05 -2.37 -21.37
N ALA A 651 -1.11 -1.76 -20.84
CA ALA A 651 -1.30 -1.57 -19.41
C ALA A 651 -1.80 -2.86 -18.75
N ALA A 652 -1.36 -3.15 -17.55
CA ALA A 652 -1.89 -4.24 -16.75
C ALA A 652 -3.25 -3.91 -16.14
N LEU A 653 -4.13 -4.90 -16.06
CA LEU A 653 -5.47 -4.74 -15.51
C LEU A 653 -5.47 -4.76 -13.97
N GLY A 654 -5.90 -3.67 -13.33
CA GLY A 654 -5.96 -3.53 -11.88
C GLY A 654 -7.09 -4.31 -11.20
N ARG A 655 -7.08 -4.31 -9.86
CA ARG A 655 -8.11 -4.98 -9.03
C ARG A 655 -9.52 -4.47 -9.35
N ASN A 656 -10.52 -5.31 -9.11
CA ASN A 656 -11.95 -5.01 -9.32
C ASN A 656 -12.36 -4.68 -10.77
N LEU A 657 -11.52 -4.98 -11.75
CA LEU A 657 -11.82 -4.87 -13.17
C LEU A 657 -11.94 -6.25 -13.83
N TRP A 658 -12.78 -6.35 -14.87
CA TRP A 658 -12.76 -7.44 -15.83
C TRP A 658 -12.37 -6.92 -17.20
N LEU A 659 -11.56 -7.70 -17.91
CA LEU A 659 -11.24 -7.51 -19.31
C LEU A 659 -12.01 -8.53 -20.13
N LEU A 660 -12.72 -8.03 -21.13
CA LEU A 660 -13.43 -8.79 -22.15
C LEU A 660 -12.70 -8.55 -23.47
N ARG A 661 -12.04 -9.56 -24.02
CA ARG A 661 -11.37 -9.49 -25.31
C ARG A 661 -12.26 -10.13 -26.37
N PRO A 662 -13.07 -9.36 -27.10
CA PRO A 662 -13.91 -9.92 -28.17
C PRO A 662 -13.05 -10.40 -29.34
N ASP A 663 -13.49 -11.46 -30.02
CA ASP A 663 -12.96 -11.79 -31.34
C ASP A 663 -13.62 -10.86 -32.38
N PRO A 664 -12.88 -9.94 -33.02
CA PRO A 664 -13.45 -8.95 -33.92
C PRO A 664 -14.07 -9.57 -35.19
N ALA A 665 -13.77 -10.84 -35.51
CA ALA A 665 -14.40 -11.55 -36.60
C ALA A 665 -15.87 -11.91 -36.33
N VAL A 666 -16.30 -11.89 -35.06
CA VAL A 666 -17.65 -12.31 -34.64
C VAL A 666 -18.35 -11.34 -33.69
N LEU A 667 -17.60 -10.51 -32.96
CA LEU A 667 -18.12 -9.58 -31.95
C LEU A 667 -17.39 -8.23 -32.01
N ASP A 668 -18.13 -7.16 -32.31
CA ASP A 668 -17.56 -5.81 -32.32
C ASP A 668 -17.35 -5.25 -30.89
N PRO A 669 -16.15 -4.72 -30.54
CA PRO A 669 -15.86 -4.18 -29.21
C PRO A 669 -16.75 -3.00 -28.78
N TRP A 670 -17.07 -2.09 -29.71
CA TRP A 670 -17.86 -0.90 -29.41
C TRP A 670 -19.34 -1.22 -29.26
N PHE A 671 -19.84 -2.18 -30.04
CA PHE A 671 -21.14 -2.81 -29.86
C PHE A 671 -21.26 -3.44 -28.48
N LEU A 672 -20.28 -4.28 -28.10
CA LEU A 672 -20.24 -4.90 -26.78
C LEU A 672 -20.27 -3.82 -25.68
N ALA A 673 -19.30 -2.90 -25.67
CA ALA A 673 -19.22 -1.85 -24.65
C ALA A 673 -20.50 -1.01 -24.54
N GLY A 674 -21.08 -0.60 -25.67
CA GLY A 674 -22.29 0.21 -25.70
C GLY A 674 -23.50 -0.47 -25.05
N PHE A 675 -23.72 -1.76 -25.31
CA PHE A 675 -24.80 -2.51 -24.67
C PHE A 675 -24.54 -2.79 -23.19
N LEU A 676 -23.29 -3.01 -22.78
CA LEU A 676 -22.94 -3.20 -21.35
C LEU A 676 -23.19 -1.93 -20.53
N ARG A 677 -23.02 -0.74 -21.13
CA ARG A 677 -23.33 0.57 -20.51
C ARG A 677 -24.84 0.88 -20.40
N GLY A 678 -25.71 0.04 -20.96
CA GLY A 678 -27.16 0.23 -20.88
C GLY A 678 -27.67 0.08 -19.44
N THR A 679 -28.41 1.08 -18.93
CA THR A 679 -28.96 1.08 -17.55
C THR A 679 -29.88 -0.11 -17.22
N ALA A 680 -30.51 -0.71 -18.23
CA ALA A 680 -31.30 -1.94 -18.08
C ALA A 680 -30.42 -3.17 -17.82
N ASN A 681 -29.21 -3.20 -18.37
CA ASN A 681 -28.24 -4.28 -18.21
C ASN A 681 -27.63 -4.26 -16.80
N THR A 682 -27.21 -3.08 -16.35
CA THR A 682 -26.65 -2.87 -15.01
C THR A 682 -27.63 -3.27 -13.91
N ARG A 683 -28.91 -2.88 -14.03
CA ARG A 683 -29.96 -3.25 -13.06
C ARG A 683 -30.25 -4.74 -12.98
N ARG A 684 -30.02 -5.51 -14.04
CA ARG A 684 -30.25 -6.97 -14.08
C ARG A 684 -29.05 -7.77 -13.58
N ALA A 685 -27.84 -7.24 -13.74
CA ALA A 685 -26.59 -7.89 -13.34
C ALA A 685 -26.12 -7.53 -11.92
N SER A 686 -26.77 -6.58 -11.24
CA SER A 686 -26.49 -6.18 -9.86
C SER A 686 -27.29 -6.99 -8.82
N SER A 687 -26.65 -7.47 -7.75
CA SER A 687 -27.33 -8.10 -6.60
C SER A 687 -27.85 -7.03 -5.60
N TYR A 688 -29.16 -6.98 -5.33
CA TYR A 688 -29.83 -5.98 -4.47
C TYR A 688 -29.69 -6.21 -2.94
N ALA A 689 -28.57 -6.73 -2.46
CA ALA A 689 -28.42 -7.07 -1.03
C ALA A 689 -27.75 -5.98 -0.15
N SER A 690 -27.23 -4.87 -0.71
CA SER A 690 -26.70 -3.76 0.10
C SER A 690 -26.54 -2.46 -0.71
N THR A 691 -26.29 -1.35 -0.01
CA THR A 691 -26.03 0.00 -0.55
C THR A 691 -24.82 0.13 -1.48
N THR A 692 -24.06 -0.96 -1.68
CA THR A 692 -22.89 -1.10 -2.55
C THR A 692 -23.03 -2.39 -3.38
N GLY A 693 -23.76 -2.32 -4.49
CA GLY A 693 -24.01 -3.49 -5.35
C GLY A 693 -22.76 -3.93 -6.11
N ARG A 694 -22.43 -5.23 -6.04
CA ARG A 694 -21.39 -5.86 -6.86
C ARG A 694 -22.00 -6.29 -8.20
N LEU A 695 -21.33 -5.97 -9.31
CA LEU A 695 -21.78 -6.34 -10.66
C LEU A 695 -21.30 -7.75 -11.04
N ASP A 696 -22.21 -8.63 -11.44
CA ASP A 696 -21.85 -9.90 -12.06
C ASP A 696 -21.72 -9.75 -13.59
N VAL A 697 -20.48 -9.55 -14.05
CA VAL A 697 -20.14 -9.33 -15.47
C VAL A 697 -20.66 -10.47 -16.36
N ARG A 698 -20.73 -11.70 -15.87
CA ARG A 698 -21.19 -12.87 -16.66
C ARG A 698 -22.68 -12.79 -17.00
N ARG A 699 -23.47 -12.10 -16.18
CA ARG A 699 -24.93 -11.98 -16.33
C ARG A 699 -25.34 -10.80 -17.21
N LEU A 700 -24.39 -9.96 -17.64
CA LEU A 700 -24.66 -8.89 -18.58
C LEU A 700 -25.13 -9.47 -19.92
N GLN A 701 -26.15 -8.85 -20.52
CA GLN A 701 -26.83 -9.36 -21.71
C GLN A 701 -26.47 -8.54 -22.95
N VAL A 702 -26.17 -9.20 -24.05
CA VAL A 702 -25.88 -8.57 -25.34
C VAL A 702 -26.87 -9.11 -26.37
N PRO A 703 -27.48 -8.28 -27.23
CA PRO A 703 -28.35 -8.77 -28.30
C PRO A 703 -27.58 -9.67 -29.28
N ARG A 704 -28.22 -10.73 -29.77
CA ARG A 704 -27.67 -11.54 -30.86
C ARG A 704 -27.96 -10.82 -32.19
N MET A 705 -26.90 -10.35 -32.86
CA MET A 705 -27.01 -9.62 -34.12
C MET A 705 -25.93 -10.07 -35.11
N PRO A 706 -26.20 -10.05 -36.43
CA PRO A 706 -25.17 -10.21 -37.46
C PRO A 706 -24.06 -9.16 -37.30
N LEU A 707 -22.82 -9.51 -37.64
CA LEU A 707 -21.67 -8.61 -37.49
C LEU A 707 -21.86 -7.26 -38.20
N SER A 708 -22.49 -7.25 -39.38
CA SER A 708 -22.82 -6.01 -40.11
C SER A 708 -23.71 -5.05 -39.30
N ASP A 709 -24.62 -5.59 -38.51
CA ASP A 709 -25.47 -4.81 -37.62
C ASP A 709 -24.69 -4.36 -36.39
N GLN A 710 -23.88 -5.24 -35.81
CA GLN A 710 -23.00 -4.90 -34.69
C GLN A 710 -22.10 -3.73 -35.04
N LEU A 711 -21.43 -3.74 -36.19
CA LEU A 711 -20.57 -2.66 -36.66
C LEU A 711 -21.31 -1.31 -36.79
N ARG A 712 -22.58 -1.33 -37.23
CA ARG A 712 -23.41 -0.11 -37.29
C ARG A 712 -23.73 0.44 -35.90
N TYR A 713 -24.06 -0.41 -34.94
CA TYR A 713 -24.26 0.00 -33.55
C TYR A 713 -22.95 0.45 -32.90
N GLY A 714 -21.86 -0.28 -33.14
CA GLY A 714 -20.52 0.02 -32.64
C GLY A 714 -20.03 1.40 -33.08
N ALA A 715 -20.23 1.75 -34.36
CA ALA A 715 -19.94 3.09 -34.86
C ALA A 715 -20.68 4.18 -34.08
N ARG A 716 -21.97 3.98 -33.80
CA ARG A 716 -22.78 4.93 -33.00
C ARG A 716 -22.34 5.02 -31.55
N PHE A 717 -22.00 3.90 -30.91
CA PHE A 717 -21.49 3.91 -29.55
C PHE A 717 -20.10 4.53 -29.44
N ARG A 718 -19.27 4.40 -30.49
CA ARG A 718 -17.99 5.09 -30.59
C ARG A 718 -18.16 6.61 -30.71
N GLU A 719 -19.10 7.08 -31.53
CA GLU A 719 -19.46 8.51 -31.61
C GLU A 719 -19.90 9.05 -30.25
N LEU A 720 -20.79 8.32 -29.55
CA LEU A 720 -21.25 8.69 -28.20
C LEU A 720 -20.11 8.76 -27.18
N ALA A 721 -19.17 7.80 -27.21
CA ALA A 721 -18.02 7.79 -26.32
C ALA A 721 -17.04 8.94 -26.62
N GLY A 722 -16.89 9.33 -27.89
CA GLY A 722 -16.12 10.50 -28.30
C GLY A 722 -16.73 11.79 -27.75
N PHE A 723 -18.05 11.96 -27.90
CA PHE A 723 -18.78 13.09 -27.33
C PHE A 723 -18.68 13.17 -25.80
N GLU A 724 -18.82 12.04 -25.10
CA GLU A 724 -18.67 11.98 -23.63
C GLU A 724 -17.24 12.35 -23.18
N SER A 725 -16.23 11.98 -23.96
CA SER A 725 -14.83 12.32 -23.66
C SER A 725 -14.57 13.82 -23.86
N ALA A 726 -15.06 14.40 -24.95
CA ALA A 726 -14.94 15.83 -25.22
C ALA A 726 -15.68 16.69 -24.16
N LEU A 727 -16.85 16.24 -23.69
CA LEU A 727 -17.56 16.87 -22.57
C LEU A 727 -16.75 16.85 -21.27
N ARG A 728 -16.14 15.70 -20.92
CA ARG A 728 -15.29 15.58 -19.72
C ARG A 728 -14.08 16.51 -19.81
N GLU A 729 -13.43 16.59 -20.96
CA GLU A 729 -12.31 17.50 -21.20
C GLU A 729 -12.73 18.98 -21.08
N ALA A 730 -13.88 19.35 -21.65
CA ALA A 730 -14.40 20.71 -21.54
C ALA A 730 -14.70 21.11 -20.09
N VAL A 731 -15.28 20.20 -19.29
CA VAL A 731 -15.50 20.42 -17.85
C VAL A 731 -14.18 20.64 -17.13
N ALA A 732 -13.20 19.77 -17.36
CA ALA A 732 -11.88 19.87 -16.70
C ALA A 732 -11.16 21.18 -17.04
N LEU A 733 -11.11 21.56 -18.32
CA LEU A 733 -10.51 22.82 -18.78
C LEU A 733 -11.25 24.04 -18.22
N GLY A 734 -12.59 23.98 -18.14
CA GLY A 734 -13.41 25.03 -17.54
C GLY A 734 -13.13 25.21 -16.04
N GLU A 735 -13.07 24.12 -15.28
CA GLU A 735 -12.74 24.16 -13.86
C GLU A 735 -11.31 24.66 -13.60
N GLN A 736 -10.35 24.33 -14.48
CA GLN A 736 -9.00 24.88 -14.41
C GLN A 736 -8.98 26.38 -14.69
N LEU A 737 -9.64 26.83 -15.76
CA LEU A 737 -9.71 28.25 -16.11
C LEU A 737 -10.39 29.09 -15.03
N VAL A 738 -11.51 28.61 -14.48
CA VAL A 738 -12.24 29.31 -13.40
C VAL A 738 -11.37 29.43 -12.15
N ARG A 739 -10.67 28.36 -11.76
CA ARG A 739 -9.73 28.41 -10.62
C ARG A 739 -8.60 29.40 -10.87
N GLY A 740 -7.93 29.31 -12.02
CA GLY A 740 -6.83 30.21 -12.35
C GLY A 740 -7.24 31.68 -12.44
N LEU A 741 -8.43 31.99 -12.98
CA LEU A 741 -8.99 33.34 -12.96
C LEU A 741 -9.32 33.83 -11.54
N HIS A 742 -9.90 32.96 -10.71
CA HIS A 742 -10.21 33.27 -9.32
C HIS A 742 -8.92 33.58 -8.55
N ASP A 743 -7.93 32.69 -8.60
CA ASP A 743 -6.66 32.82 -7.91
C ASP A 743 -5.88 34.05 -8.42
N GLY A 744 -5.88 34.28 -9.74
CA GLY A 744 -5.25 35.45 -10.33
C GLY A 744 -5.88 36.77 -9.87
N LEU A 745 -7.21 36.83 -9.75
CA LEU A 745 -7.93 38.01 -9.24
C LEU A 745 -7.73 38.21 -7.73
N THR A 746 -7.72 37.14 -6.93
CA THR A 746 -7.55 37.24 -5.47
C THR A 746 -6.12 37.56 -5.05
N ASP A 747 -5.14 37.06 -5.78
CA ASP A 747 -3.72 37.28 -5.49
C ASP A 747 -3.16 38.56 -6.15
N GLY A 748 -4.00 39.28 -6.91
CA GLY A 748 -3.65 40.55 -7.57
C GLY A 748 -2.81 40.41 -8.85
N ARG A 749 -2.69 39.19 -9.40
CA ARG A 749 -2.01 38.90 -10.67
C ARG A 749 -2.85 39.33 -11.89
N LEU A 750 -4.17 39.35 -11.73
CA LEU A 750 -5.13 39.82 -12.74
C LEU A 750 -5.87 41.05 -12.22
N SER A 751 -6.05 42.05 -13.08
CA SER A 751 -6.95 43.16 -12.80
C SER A 751 -8.40 42.80 -13.17
N PRO A 752 -9.40 43.29 -12.42
CA PRO A 752 -10.82 43.12 -12.75
C PRO A 752 -11.24 43.61 -14.13
#